data_AF-A0A833RBL2-F1
#
_entry.id   AF-A0A833RBL2-F1
#
_cell.length_a   1.000
_cell.length_b   1.000
_cell.length_c   1.000
_cell.angle_alpha   90.00
_cell.angle_beta   90.00
_cell.angle_gamma   90.00
#
_symmetry.space_group_name_H-M   'P 1'
#
loop_
_entity.id
_entity.type
_entity.pdbx_description
1 polymer ?
#
loop_
_entity_poly.entity_id
_entity_poly.type
_entity_poly.pdbx_seq_one_letter_code
_entity_poly.pdbx_strand_id
1 'polypeptide(L)'
;MSHDQRPVSGLSSRMDIALGLEENKPDTKAFPDLGSPVSPLRSRTGGPANTSSSSSSSGSFSANRALPGTRKSGELSSGSGESSPTGTRPMHRRSGSTGPLIYSGGNSSSHNSTGHTSGGASSGVVTGISSTASSPVTNVLPAGNICPSGKIGRVGAAQPRTSTRSDVLGSGTGNYGHGSIMWGGSVSATNPSSSNFQEATKRGNEYYKRGLFLDALRWYDKAVSVSPDNASCRSNRAAALIGLGRIGEALRECEEAVRLDPTNEKAHHRLAGLNLRMGLVESARRHFSLAVHGQSPDQTEIRKLQEIEGHSAKSIDARRIGDWKSALREADATVSAGADSSPLIFALRAEALLRLHKLDEADSTLSRLTKLESSVPASSPVKVFGMPSSSYIQIVRAQVDMALGRFETAVAAAEKAKQLDPTNTEVTSVLNNVRLVARARLRGNELFKSGSFADACTAYGEGLKHDQFNPVLYCNRAACWSKMGRWEKSVEDCNEALRIQPNYTKALLRRANSNAKLERWAECVRDYEVLRKELPGDKEVAEGLFHAQVALKMSRGEEVSNLKFGGEVEAVSSLEQFQAAISLPGVSVVYFMAPGNAQCTQISPFVDTLCTRYPSANFLKVNVNESHAVAKAENVRIVPTFKIYKNGTRVKEMICPSQQIFEYSVRHYSL
;
A
#
# COMPACT_ATOMS: atom_id res chain seq x y z
N MET A 1 -0.89 0.00 -103.95
CA MET A 1 0.56 -0.15 -104.18
C MET A 1 1.20 -0.28 -102.80
N SER A 2 1.86 -1.36 -102.37
CA SER A 2 2.97 -2.13 -103.00
C SER A 2 4.21 -1.24 -103.19
N HIS A 3 5.42 -1.54 -102.68
CA HIS A 3 6.05 -2.77 -102.13
C HIS A 3 7.03 -2.37 -100.98
N ASP A 4 7.62 -3.19 -100.08
CA ASP A 4 7.54 -4.61 -99.62
C ASP A 4 8.37 -4.71 -98.28
N GLN A 5 8.77 -5.80 -97.59
CA GLN A 5 8.72 -7.26 -97.82
C GLN A 5 8.57 -8.08 -96.48
N ARG A 6 9.41 -9.11 -96.26
CA ARG A 6 9.63 -9.99 -95.06
C ARG A 6 11.09 -10.52 -95.13
N PRO A 7 11.53 -11.62 -94.45
CA PRO A 7 11.19 -12.24 -93.14
C PRO A 7 12.43 -12.14 -92.16
N VAL A 8 12.70 -12.89 -91.06
CA VAL A 8 12.69 -14.34 -90.73
C VAL A 8 12.63 -14.60 -89.19
N SER A 9 12.12 -15.77 -88.80
CA SER A 9 11.91 -16.42 -87.47
C SER A 9 12.78 -16.04 -86.24
N GLY A 10 12.32 -16.25 -84.99
CA GLY A 10 11.02 -16.81 -84.53
C GLY A 10 11.08 -17.51 -83.14
N LEU A 11 10.08 -18.36 -82.86
CA LEU A 11 9.81 -19.22 -81.66
C LEU A 11 8.98 -18.61 -80.49
N SER A 12 8.10 -19.46 -79.94
CA SER A 12 7.25 -19.38 -78.73
C SER A 12 6.47 -18.06 -78.45
N SER A 13 5.18 -17.96 -78.81
CA SER A 13 3.98 -18.48 -78.09
C SER A 13 3.59 -17.63 -76.86
N ARG A 14 2.46 -16.89 -76.88
CA ARG A 14 1.06 -17.36 -76.69
C ARG A 14 0.81 -18.04 -75.34
N MET A 15 -0.25 -17.73 -74.59
CA MET A 15 -1.23 -16.62 -74.64
C MET A 15 -2.10 -16.69 -73.35
N ASP A 16 -2.64 -15.55 -72.87
CA ASP A 16 -3.86 -15.46 -72.03
C ASP A 16 -3.84 -16.08 -70.59
N ILE A 17 -4.67 -15.72 -69.59
CA ILE A 17 -5.53 -14.55 -69.28
C ILE A 17 -5.84 -14.52 -67.75
N ALA A 18 -6.38 -13.39 -67.25
CA ALA A 18 -7.15 -13.20 -66.00
C ALA A 18 -6.45 -13.13 -64.61
N LEU A 19 -6.53 -11.91 -64.04
CA LEU A 19 -7.10 -11.56 -62.72
C LEU A 19 -6.90 -12.52 -61.52
N GLY A 20 -6.07 -12.10 -60.57
CA GLY A 20 -6.07 -12.57 -59.18
C GLY A 20 -5.87 -11.39 -58.21
N LEU A 21 -6.64 -11.35 -57.11
CA LEU A 21 -6.48 -10.40 -56.00
C LEU A 21 -5.41 -10.92 -55.02
N GLU A 22 -4.57 -10.03 -54.47
CA GLU A 22 -3.82 -10.22 -53.22
C GLU A 22 -3.34 -8.84 -52.71
N GLU A 23 -3.66 -8.46 -51.47
CA GLU A 23 -3.27 -7.18 -50.85
C GLU A 23 -1.94 -7.32 -50.06
N ASN A 24 -0.83 -6.86 -50.63
CA ASN A 24 0.44 -6.84 -49.89
C ASN A 24 0.51 -5.69 -48.88
N LYS A 25 0.44 -6.03 -47.59
CA LYS A 25 0.67 -5.10 -46.47
C LYS A 25 2.16 -4.82 -46.27
N PRO A 26 2.55 -3.60 -45.88
CA PRO A 26 3.89 -3.33 -45.37
C PRO A 26 4.02 -3.75 -43.89
N ASP A 27 5.13 -4.40 -43.54
CA ASP A 27 5.46 -4.75 -42.16
C ASP A 27 5.72 -3.51 -41.30
N THR A 28 5.10 -3.45 -40.13
CA THR A 28 5.51 -2.53 -39.05
C THR A 28 5.71 -3.32 -37.76
N LYS A 29 6.92 -3.24 -37.18
CA LYS A 29 7.24 -3.93 -35.92
C LYS A 29 6.43 -3.33 -34.78
N ALA A 30 5.39 -4.03 -34.37
CA ALA A 30 4.57 -3.64 -33.22
C ALA A 30 5.37 -3.71 -31.91
N PHE A 31 5.08 -2.79 -30.99
CA PHE A 31 5.63 -2.77 -29.64
C PHE A 31 5.16 -4.03 -28.88
N PRO A 32 6.02 -4.70 -28.08
CA PRO A 32 5.63 -5.87 -27.29
C PRO A 32 4.44 -5.62 -26.36
N ASP A 33 3.47 -6.55 -26.35
CA ASP A 33 2.18 -6.35 -25.72
C ASP A 33 2.11 -6.87 -24.27
N LEU A 34 2.51 -6.04 -23.30
CA LEU A 34 2.27 -6.31 -21.87
C LEU A 34 0.88 -5.82 -21.41
N GLY A 35 -0.15 -6.13 -22.20
CA GLY A 35 -1.55 -5.74 -21.96
C GLY A 35 -2.28 -6.45 -20.82
N SER A 36 -1.66 -7.35 -20.05
CA SER A 36 -2.36 -8.17 -19.04
C SER A 36 -2.93 -7.34 -17.87
N PRO A 37 -4.23 -7.43 -17.55
CA PRO A 37 -4.80 -6.79 -16.37
C PRO A 37 -4.53 -7.57 -15.06
N VAL A 38 -3.93 -8.77 -15.12
CA VAL A 38 -3.82 -9.70 -13.99
C VAL A 38 -2.37 -9.90 -13.55
N SER A 39 -1.87 -9.01 -12.68
CA SER A 39 -0.95 -9.30 -11.55
C SER A 39 -0.47 -8.02 -10.85
N PRO A 40 -0.09 -8.11 -9.55
CA PRO A 40 0.74 -7.12 -8.88
C PRO A 40 2.23 -7.37 -9.17
N LEU A 41 2.98 -6.32 -9.52
CA LEU A 41 4.43 -6.39 -9.65
C LEU A 41 5.04 -6.51 -8.24
N ARG A 42 5.70 -7.63 -7.95
CA ARG A 42 6.54 -7.79 -6.75
C ARG A 42 7.99 -7.50 -7.09
N SER A 43 8.64 -6.67 -6.29
CA SER A 43 10.11 -6.62 -6.24
C SER A 43 10.67 -7.98 -5.84
N ARG A 44 11.70 -8.45 -6.57
CA ARG A 44 12.24 -9.80 -6.43
C ARG A 44 13.71 -9.73 -6.03
N THR A 45 13.98 -9.82 -4.73
CA THR A 45 15.34 -10.00 -4.20
C THR A 45 15.86 -11.39 -4.56
N GLY A 46 17.16 -11.48 -4.86
CA GLY A 46 17.78 -12.67 -5.44
C GLY A 46 18.13 -13.77 -4.41
N GLY A 47 17.97 -15.02 -4.84
CA GLY A 47 18.44 -16.24 -4.17
C GLY A 47 18.32 -17.42 -5.15
N PRO A 48 19.27 -18.36 -5.19
CA PRO A 48 19.33 -19.39 -6.23
C PRO A 48 18.25 -20.48 -6.04
N ALA A 49 17.85 -21.10 -7.15
CA ALA A 49 16.87 -22.18 -7.18
C ALA A 49 17.54 -23.55 -7.40
N ASN A 50 17.12 -24.56 -6.66
CA ASN A 50 17.41 -25.96 -6.96
C ASN A 50 16.30 -26.59 -7.80
N THR A 51 16.68 -27.51 -8.69
CA THR A 51 15.78 -28.22 -9.61
C THR A 51 15.30 -29.56 -9.04
N SER A 52 14.00 -29.85 -9.16
CA SER A 52 13.49 -31.22 -9.14
C SER A 52 12.21 -31.33 -9.98
N SER A 53 12.10 -32.42 -10.74
CA SER A 53 11.03 -32.67 -11.71
C SER A 53 10.14 -33.83 -11.27
N SER A 54 8.84 -33.76 -11.54
CA SER A 54 7.96 -34.94 -11.54
C SER A 54 6.80 -34.77 -12.53
N SER A 55 6.46 -35.86 -13.23
CA SER A 55 5.45 -35.91 -14.30
C SER A 55 4.37 -36.95 -14.00
N SER A 56 3.11 -36.64 -14.29
CA SER A 56 2.02 -37.62 -14.42
C SER A 56 0.84 -37.02 -15.22
N SER A 57 -0.06 -37.87 -15.72
CA SER A 57 -0.86 -37.56 -16.90
C SER A 57 -2.24 -38.23 -16.95
N SER A 58 -3.13 -37.67 -17.78
CA SER A 58 -4.29 -38.32 -18.42
C SER A 58 -5.54 -38.61 -17.58
N GLY A 59 -6.72 -38.46 -18.21
CA GLY A 59 -8.02 -38.76 -17.61
C GLY A 59 -9.21 -38.23 -18.43
N SER A 60 -9.49 -38.84 -19.58
CA SER A 60 -10.56 -38.43 -20.52
C SER A 60 -11.71 -39.43 -20.55
N PHE A 61 -12.96 -38.95 -20.55
CA PHE A 61 -14.16 -39.77 -20.81
C PHE A 61 -15.18 -39.02 -21.67
N SER A 62 -15.88 -39.72 -22.57
CA SER A 62 -16.95 -39.19 -23.41
C SER A 62 -17.82 -40.32 -23.99
N ALA A 63 -19.15 -40.22 -23.87
CA ALA A 63 -20.13 -40.99 -24.68
C ALA A 63 -21.56 -40.42 -24.54
N ASN A 64 -22.23 -40.18 -25.69
CA ASN A 64 -23.60 -40.61 -26.09
C ASN A 64 -24.76 -40.66 -25.04
N ARG A 65 -26.05 -40.39 -25.32
CA ARG A 65 -26.90 -40.09 -26.52
C ARG A 65 -28.29 -39.61 -25.99
N ALA A 66 -29.34 -39.16 -26.71
CA ALA A 66 -29.69 -38.94 -28.13
C ALA A 66 -30.81 -37.85 -28.25
N LEU A 67 -31.59 -37.84 -29.35
CA LEU A 67 -32.84 -37.10 -29.62
C LEU A 67 -33.92 -38.09 -30.12
N PRO A 68 -35.24 -37.87 -29.93
CA PRO A 68 -36.08 -36.97 -30.77
C PRO A 68 -37.18 -36.21 -29.98
N GLY A 69 -38.08 -35.37 -30.54
CA GLY A 69 -38.20 -34.77 -31.89
C GLY A 69 -39.66 -34.39 -32.28
N THR A 70 -39.85 -33.32 -33.08
CA THR A 70 -41.13 -32.82 -33.67
C THR A 70 -42.10 -32.07 -32.70
N ARG A 71 -43.00 -31.14 -33.10
CA ARG A 71 -43.50 -30.67 -34.44
C ARG A 71 -44.24 -29.29 -34.34
N LYS A 72 -44.01 -28.35 -35.30
CA LYS A 72 -44.94 -27.33 -35.92
C LYS A 72 -45.79 -26.36 -35.04
N SER A 73 -46.31 -25.18 -35.48
CA SER A 73 -46.17 -24.33 -36.70
C SER A 73 -46.85 -22.94 -36.53
N GLY A 74 -46.53 -21.95 -37.39
CA GLY A 74 -47.18 -20.62 -37.54
C GLY A 74 -46.14 -19.47 -37.45
N GLU A 75 -45.84 -18.60 -38.44
CA GLU A 75 -46.65 -17.76 -39.38
C GLU A 75 -47.45 -16.65 -38.66
N LEU A 76 -47.39 -15.36 -39.05
CA LEU A 76 -47.00 -14.71 -40.33
C LEU A 76 -46.24 -13.36 -40.15
N SER A 77 -45.79 -12.79 -41.29
CA SER A 77 -45.15 -11.46 -41.48
C SER A 77 -46.19 -10.29 -41.44
N SER A 78 -45.95 -9.01 -41.75
CA SER A 78 -44.84 -8.26 -42.40
C SER A 78 -45.00 -6.73 -42.26
N GLY A 79 -43.87 -5.99 -42.29
CA GLY A 79 -43.80 -4.55 -42.68
C GLY A 79 -44.26 -3.52 -41.64
N SER A 80 -44.07 -2.21 -41.82
CA SER A 80 -43.12 -1.43 -42.66
C SER A 80 -43.45 0.06 -42.47
N GLY A 81 -42.46 0.95 -42.29
CA GLY A 81 -42.71 2.40 -42.17
C GLY A 81 -41.44 3.21 -41.89
N GLU A 82 -41.22 4.25 -42.68
CA GLU A 82 -39.99 5.06 -42.68
C GLU A 82 -40.18 6.46 -42.06
N SER A 83 -39.06 7.19 -42.00
CA SER A 83 -38.93 8.66 -42.07
C SER A 83 -38.83 9.49 -40.77
N SER A 84 -38.07 10.57 -40.93
CA SER A 84 -37.63 11.58 -39.94
C SER A 84 -38.31 12.93 -40.32
N PRO A 85 -37.80 14.17 -40.05
CA PRO A 85 -36.70 14.66 -39.20
C PRO A 85 -37.06 15.94 -38.36
N THR A 86 -36.04 16.59 -37.78
CA THR A 86 -36.01 18.00 -37.27
C THR A 86 -36.93 18.41 -36.10
N GLY A 87 -36.60 19.40 -35.24
CA GLY A 87 -35.32 20.08 -34.99
C GLY A 87 -35.41 21.60 -34.72
N THR A 88 -35.24 22.06 -33.47
CA THR A 88 -35.13 23.49 -33.10
C THR A 88 -34.43 23.77 -31.75
N ARG A 89 -33.89 24.99 -31.60
CA ARG A 89 -33.44 25.69 -30.36
C ARG A 89 -34.38 26.92 -30.14
N PRO A 90 -34.17 27.92 -29.21
CA PRO A 90 -33.23 28.09 -28.08
C PRO A 90 -34.00 28.22 -26.71
N MET A 91 -33.77 29.02 -25.65
CA MET A 91 -32.96 30.23 -25.31
C MET A 91 -32.54 30.33 -23.81
N HIS A 92 -31.55 31.21 -23.60
CA HIS A 92 -31.25 32.15 -22.48
C HIS A 92 -32.36 32.56 -21.46
N ARG A 93 -32.08 33.21 -20.30
CA ARG A 93 -30.98 34.15 -19.91
C ARG A 93 -30.86 34.39 -18.38
N ARG A 94 -29.63 34.72 -17.89
CA ARG A 94 -29.20 35.53 -16.70
C ARG A 94 -29.89 35.31 -15.31
N SER A 95 -29.20 35.15 -14.17
CA SER A 95 -28.09 35.88 -13.51
C SER A 95 -28.51 37.10 -12.66
N GLY A 96 -28.17 37.07 -11.36
CA GLY A 96 -28.25 38.20 -10.42
C GLY A 96 -27.73 37.81 -9.03
N SER A 97 -27.04 38.72 -8.33
CA SER A 97 -26.42 38.47 -7.01
C SER A 97 -26.44 39.72 -6.11
N THR A 98 -26.59 39.52 -4.80
CA THR A 98 -26.34 40.55 -3.77
C THR A 98 -25.99 39.89 -2.43
N GLY A 99 -25.28 40.65 -1.58
CA GLY A 99 -24.80 40.24 -0.28
C GLY A 99 -25.46 40.97 0.90
N PRO A 100 -24.73 41.28 2.00
CA PRO A 100 -25.21 40.90 3.34
C PRO A 100 -25.50 42.08 4.28
N LEU A 101 -26.11 41.78 5.44
CA LEU A 101 -26.28 42.72 6.57
C LEU A 101 -26.05 42.05 7.94
N ILE A 102 -25.89 42.89 8.97
CA ILE A 102 -25.41 42.58 10.32
C ILE A 102 -26.42 43.14 11.36
N TYR A 103 -26.70 42.41 12.44
CA TYR A 103 -26.90 43.04 13.76
C TYR A 103 -26.63 42.10 14.95
N SER A 104 -26.61 42.67 16.16
CA SER A 104 -26.09 42.09 17.40
C SER A 104 -27.11 42.11 18.56
N GLY A 105 -26.86 41.32 19.60
CA GLY A 105 -27.59 41.35 20.88
C GLY A 105 -28.65 40.25 21.02
N GLY A 106 -29.06 39.85 22.23
CA GLY A 106 -28.64 40.35 23.55
C GLY A 106 -28.99 39.37 24.69
N ASN A 107 -28.52 39.66 25.90
CA ASN A 107 -28.59 38.77 27.06
C ASN A 107 -29.82 39.03 27.95
N SER A 108 -30.58 37.99 28.33
CA SER A 108 -31.51 38.05 29.47
C SER A 108 -31.81 36.67 30.06
N SER A 109 -32.22 36.66 31.34
CA SER A 109 -32.34 35.45 32.17
C SER A 109 -33.60 35.47 33.05
N SER A 110 -34.35 34.36 33.06
CA SER A 110 -35.33 34.01 34.10
C SER A 110 -35.50 32.48 34.05
N HIS A 111 -35.24 31.66 35.07
CA HIS A 111 -35.82 31.60 36.43
C HIS A 111 -37.34 31.34 36.48
N ASN A 112 -37.67 30.31 37.26
CA ASN A 112 -38.98 29.83 37.74
C ASN A 112 -39.72 28.75 36.90
N SER A 113 -40.43 27.78 37.49
CA SER A 113 -40.28 27.03 38.77
C SER A 113 -41.46 26.06 38.91
N THR A 114 -41.26 24.88 39.51
CA THR A 114 -42.25 24.06 40.26
C THR A 114 -43.66 23.82 39.69
N GLY A 115 -44.02 22.55 39.47
CA GLY A 115 -45.41 22.15 39.21
C GLY A 115 -45.64 20.63 39.29
N HIS A 116 -45.93 20.09 40.47
CA HIS A 116 -46.42 18.71 40.63
C HIS A 116 -47.95 18.65 40.53
N THR A 117 -48.48 17.62 39.87
CA THR A 117 -49.71 16.90 40.27
C THR A 117 -49.74 15.50 39.62
N SER A 118 -50.65 14.62 40.06
CA SER A 118 -50.59 13.17 39.85
C SER A 118 -51.94 12.50 39.61
N GLY A 119 -51.97 11.41 38.84
CA GLY A 119 -53.07 10.42 38.79
C GLY A 119 -53.45 10.00 37.36
N GLY A 120 -53.85 8.74 37.09
CA GLY A 120 -53.83 7.55 37.95
C GLY A 120 -54.63 6.35 37.38
N ALA A 121 -54.21 5.12 37.71
CA ALA A 121 -54.84 3.81 37.39
C ALA A 121 -54.90 3.45 35.87
N SER A 122 -55.04 2.20 35.39
CA SER A 122 -55.25 0.84 35.99
C SER A 122 -54.79 -0.25 34.96
N SER A 123 -54.84 -1.58 35.16
CA SER A 123 -54.48 -2.48 36.27
C SER A 123 -54.47 -3.95 35.77
N GLY A 124 -53.51 -4.80 36.19
CA GLY A 124 -53.44 -6.24 35.80
C GLY A 124 -51.99 -6.80 35.93
N VAL A 125 -51.50 -7.42 37.02
CA VAL A 125 -51.92 -8.58 37.86
C VAL A 125 -51.05 -9.82 37.59
N VAL A 126 -50.09 -10.07 38.51
CA VAL A 126 -49.67 -11.37 39.12
C VAL A 126 -49.31 -12.54 38.18
N THR A 127 -48.10 -13.13 38.19
CA THR A 127 -47.49 -13.92 39.29
C THR A 127 -45.97 -13.73 39.52
N GLY A 128 -45.48 -14.14 40.71
CA GLY A 128 -44.06 -14.39 41.01
C GLY A 128 -43.61 -15.83 40.65
N ILE A 129 -42.52 -16.41 41.19
CA ILE A 129 -41.77 -16.17 42.44
C ILE A 129 -40.24 -16.46 42.23
N SER A 130 -39.38 -15.96 43.14
CA SER A 130 -37.90 -16.02 43.10
C SER A 130 -37.26 -17.22 43.85
N SER A 131 -35.92 -17.24 43.92
CA SER A 131 -35.04 -18.00 44.86
C SER A 131 -34.72 -19.48 44.50
N THR A 132 -33.60 -20.11 44.88
CA THR A 132 -32.33 -19.64 45.51
C THR A 132 -31.13 -20.53 45.08
N ALA A 133 -29.91 -20.25 45.57
CA ALA A 133 -28.66 -20.94 45.17
C ALA A 133 -28.27 -22.16 46.03
N SER A 134 -27.44 -23.05 45.47
CA SER A 134 -26.57 -24.00 46.19
C SER A 134 -25.41 -24.51 45.31
N SER A 135 -24.27 -24.83 45.93
CA SER A 135 -23.10 -25.48 45.31
C SER A 135 -23.07 -26.99 45.64
N PRO A 136 -22.18 -27.79 45.02
CA PRO A 136 -20.94 -28.16 45.72
C PRO A 136 -19.70 -28.34 44.80
N VAL A 137 -18.62 -28.94 45.34
CA VAL A 137 -17.26 -29.04 44.78
C VAL A 137 -16.70 -30.45 45.07
N THR A 138 -15.87 -31.05 44.19
CA THR A 138 -14.59 -31.77 44.52
C THR A 138 -14.01 -32.62 43.37
N ASN A 139 -12.70 -32.45 43.10
CA ASN A 139 -11.65 -33.45 42.76
C ASN A 139 -11.86 -34.40 41.54
N VAL A 140 -10.85 -35.03 40.90
CA VAL A 140 -9.58 -35.66 41.34
C VAL A 140 -8.47 -35.55 40.27
N LEU A 141 -7.18 -35.59 40.67
CA LEU A 141 -5.99 -35.80 39.82
C LEU A 141 -5.37 -37.19 40.09
N PRO A 142 -4.52 -37.73 39.18
CA PRO A 142 -3.10 -37.81 39.52
C PRO A 142 -2.15 -37.51 38.34
N ALA A 143 -0.82 -37.54 38.60
CA ALA A 143 0.24 -37.01 37.74
C ALA A 143 1.22 -38.08 37.19
N GLY A 144 2.13 -37.67 36.29
CA GLY A 144 3.22 -38.50 35.75
C GLY A 144 4.45 -37.69 35.31
N ASN A 145 5.64 -38.23 35.60
CA ASN A 145 6.98 -37.63 35.38
C ASN A 145 7.36 -37.58 33.85
N ILE A 146 8.50 -37.06 33.35
CA ILE A 146 9.93 -37.16 33.74
C ILE A 146 10.75 -35.98 33.17
N CYS A 147 11.87 -35.60 33.81
CA CYS A 147 12.94 -34.78 33.24
C CYS A 147 14.29 -35.54 33.20
N PRO A 148 15.27 -35.10 32.39
CA PRO A 148 16.68 -35.24 32.77
C PRO A 148 17.47 -33.91 32.72
N SER A 149 18.53 -33.81 33.53
CA SER A 149 19.36 -32.60 33.75
C SER A 149 20.70 -32.62 33.00
N GLY A 150 21.35 -31.45 32.82
CA GLY A 150 22.49 -31.28 31.91
C GLY A 150 23.73 -30.49 32.37
N LYS A 151 24.01 -30.38 33.69
CA LYS A 151 25.29 -29.90 34.32
C LYS A 151 25.87 -28.51 33.95
N ILE A 152 26.77 -28.02 34.83
CA ILE A 152 27.40 -26.68 34.80
C ILE A 152 28.91 -26.81 34.55
N GLY A 153 29.50 -25.86 33.82
CA GLY A 153 30.94 -25.58 33.81
C GLY A 153 31.28 -24.25 34.51
N ARG A 154 32.40 -24.22 35.25
CA ARG A 154 32.98 -23.09 36.02
C ARG A 154 34.49 -23.20 35.77
N VAL A 155 35.33 -22.17 35.63
CA VAL A 155 35.65 -20.99 36.47
C VAL A 155 36.45 -19.99 35.60
N GLY A 156 36.44 -18.68 35.90
CA GLY A 156 37.34 -17.71 35.27
C GLY A 156 37.51 -16.40 36.07
N ALA A 157 38.75 -16.14 36.50
CA ALA A 157 39.29 -14.94 37.18
C ALA A 157 39.00 -13.58 36.47
N ALA A 158 39.15 -12.39 37.08
CA ALA A 158 39.36 -12.01 38.49
C ALA A 158 39.00 -10.50 38.73
N GLN A 159 38.96 -10.13 40.02
CA GLN A 159 38.78 -8.80 40.63
C GLN A 159 40.09 -7.94 40.58
N PRO A 160 40.17 -6.67 41.11
CA PRO A 160 39.14 -5.71 41.60
C PRO A 160 39.42 -4.19 41.31
N ARG A 161 38.73 -3.28 42.05
CA ARG A 161 39.16 -1.93 42.56
C ARG A 161 39.01 -0.68 41.65
N THR A 162 38.06 0.23 41.97
CA THR A 162 38.19 1.59 42.64
C THR A 162 38.86 2.69 41.77
N SER A 163 38.47 3.98 41.76
CA SER A 163 37.95 4.83 42.85
C SER A 163 37.31 6.18 42.40
N THR A 164 36.42 6.76 43.24
CA THR A 164 36.12 8.20 43.51
C THR A 164 36.04 9.32 42.46
N ARG A 165 34.92 10.09 42.53
CA ARG A 165 34.74 11.57 42.37
C ARG A 165 34.96 12.24 40.98
N SER A 166 34.31 13.36 40.61
CA SER A 166 33.11 14.04 41.16
C SER A 166 32.53 15.11 40.18
N ASP A 167 31.35 15.65 40.56
CA ASP A 167 30.88 17.05 40.37
C ASP A 167 30.09 17.55 39.12
N VAL A 168 29.14 18.45 39.45
CA VAL A 168 28.43 19.50 38.69
C VAL A 168 27.38 19.13 37.60
N LEU A 169 26.11 19.23 38.03
CA LEU A 169 24.94 19.89 37.42
C LEU A 169 24.80 20.00 35.87
N GLY A 170 23.69 19.46 35.36
CA GLY A 170 23.06 19.85 34.09
C GLY A 170 21.56 19.59 34.14
N SER A 171 20.73 20.62 33.93
CA SER A 171 19.28 20.56 34.18
C SER A 171 18.48 20.00 33.00
N GLY A 172 17.64 18.98 33.25
CA GLY A 172 16.62 18.49 32.31
C GLY A 172 15.32 18.18 33.05
N THR A 173 14.25 18.93 32.78
CA THR A 173 12.98 18.84 33.51
C THR A 173 12.13 17.65 33.04
N GLY A 174 11.97 16.64 33.89
CA GLY A 174 11.00 15.56 33.72
C GLY A 174 10.25 15.31 35.03
N ASN A 175 8.93 15.51 35.03
CA ASN A 175 8.08 15.34 36.22
C ASN A 175 7.88 13.85 36.56
N TYR A 176 8.88 13.23 37.18
CA TYR A 176 8.70 11.99 37.93
C TYR A 176 8.15 12.34 39.31
N GLY A 177 6.89 12.00 39.57
CA GLY A 177 6.24 12.28 40.85
C GLY A 177 6.99 11.68 42.04
N HIS A 178 7.48 12.53 42.95
CA HIS A 178 8.05 12.08 44.21
C HIS A 178 6.94 11.61 45.17
N GLY A 179 6.92 10.29 45.43
CA GLY A 179 6.12 9.69 46.49
C GLY A 179 6.99 8.70 47.28
N SER A 180 7.07 8.90 48.60
CA SER A 180 7.92 8.10 49.48
C SER A 180 7.50 6.63 49.53
N ILE A 181 8.46 5.72 49.36
CA ILE A 181 8.21 4.27 49.45
C ILE A 181 8.32 3.85 50.91
N MET A 182 7.19 3.54 51.53
CA MET A 182 7.16 2.99 52.90
C MET A 182 7.78 1.60 52.96
N TRP A 183 8.60 1.37 53.98
CA TRP A 183 9.25 0.08 54.24
C TRP A 183 8.42 -0.71 55.25
N GLY A 184 7.70 -1.74 54.77
CA GLY A 184 6.83 -2.56 55.62
C GLY A 184 7.63 -3.48 56.54
N GLY A 185 7.94 -3.01 57.75
CA GLY A 185 8.68 -3.76 58.76
C GLY A 185 7.79 -4.65 59.63
N SER A 186 7.80 -5.96 59.38
CA SER A 186 7.52 -6.99 60.39
C SER A 186 8.21 -8.29 59.99
N VAL A 187 9.06 -8.83 60.87
CA VAL A 187 9.83 -10.06 60.61
C VAL A 187 9.06 -11.24 61.18
N SER A 188 8.38 -11.98 60.31
CA SER A 188 7.78 -13.28 60.62
C SER A 188 8.21 -14.31 59.57
N ALA A 189 8.29 -15.59 59.95
CA ALA A 189 8.96 -16.63 59.17
C ALA A 189 8.33 -16.79 57.76
N THR A 190 9.12 -16.51 56.72
CA THR A 190 8.62 -16.45 55.34
C THR A 190 8.63 -17.80 54.64
N ASN A 191 7.48 -18.19 54.07
CA ASN A 191 7.41 -19.28 53.11
C ASN A 191 8.36 -19.01 51.92
N PRO A 192 9.08 -20.03 51.38
CA PRO A 192 10.02 -19.83 50.27
C PRO A 192 9.38 -19.22 49.01
N SER A 193 8.10 -19.49 48.77
CA SER A 193 7.32 -18.86 47.69
C SER A 193 7.19 -17.34 47.87
N SER A 194 6.85 -16.88 49.08
CA SER A 194 6.71 -15.46 49.42
C SER A 194 8.03 -14.69 49.24
N SER A 195 9.15 -15.26 49.70
CA SER A 195 10.48 -14.68 49.52
C SER A 195 10.86 -14.54 48.03
N ASN A 196 10.60 -15.59 47.22
CA ASN A 196 10.84 -15.56 45.78
C ASN A 196 9.96 -14.54 45.04
N PHE A 197 8.70 -14.36 45.46
CA PHE A 197 7.77 -13.39 44.91
C PHE A 197 8.22 -11.93 45.18
N GLN A 198 8.60 -11.62 46.43
CA GLN A 198 9.06 -10.28 46.81
C GLN A 198 10.33 -9.89 46.02
N GLU A 199 11.29 -10.81 45.90
CA GLU A 199 12.54 -10.56 45.20
C GLU A 199 12.35 -10.45 43.67
N ALA A 200 11.44 -11.23 43.06
CA ALA A 200 11.06 -11.06 41.66
C ALA A 200 10.45 -9.68 41.39
N THR A 201 9.53 -9.25 42.26
CA THR A 201 8.89 -7.93 42.18
C THR A 201 9.89 -6.79 42.36
N LYS A 202 10.84 -6.93 43.30
CA LYS A 202 11.91 -5.96 43.55
C LYS A 202 12.84 -5.82 42.34
N ARG A 203 13.26 -6.92 41.71
CA ARG A 203 14.05 -6.88 40.46
C ARG A 203 13.26 -6.26 39.31
N GLY A 204 12.00 -6.63 39.12
CA GLY A 204 11.14 -6.02 38.10
C GLY A 204 11.06 -4.50 38.23
N ASN A 205 10.84 -4.00 39.45
CA ASN A 205 10.86 -2.56 39.76
C ASN A 205 12.20 -1.89 39.45
N GLU A 206 13.32 -2.58 39.66
CA GLU A 206 14.67 -2.06 39.36
C GLU A 206 14.93 -1.97 37.86
N TYR A 207 14.65 -3.03 37.08
CA TYR A 207 14.76 -3.00 35.63
C TYR A 207 13.81 -1.97 35.00
N TYR A 208 12.61 -1.79 35.57
CA TYR A 208 11.66 -0.75 35.14
C TYR A 208 12.22 0.66 35.35
N LYS A 209 12.83 0.94 36.52
CA LYS A 209 13.52 2.23 36.78
C LYS A 209 14.72 2.48 35.86
N ARG A 210 15.37 1.42 35.37
CA ARG A 210 16.46 1.49 34.37
C ARG A 210 15.96 1.64 32.92
N GLY A 211 14.64 1.70 32.68
CA GLY A 211 14.04 1.74 31.33
C GLY A 211 14.10 0.41 30.57
N LEU A 212 14.58 -0.67 31.20
CA LEU A 212 14.74 -1.98 30.59
C LEU A 212 13.42 -2.78 30.66
N PHE A 213 12.39 -2.27 29.97
CA PHE A 213 11.02 -2.77 30.10
C PHE A 213 10.83 -4.24 29.69
N LEU A 214 11.64 -4.77 28.77
CA LEU A 214 11.61 -6.19 28.40
C LEU A 214 12.04 -7.11 29.55
N ASP A 215 13.11 -6.75 30.27
CA ASP A 215 13.59 -7.53 31.41
C ASP A 215 12.73 -7.29 32.65
N ALA A 216 12.21 -6.07 32.84
CA ALA A 216 11.19 -5.79 33.84
C ALA A 216 9.96 -6.69 33.65
N LEU A 217 9.46 -6.83 32.41
CA LEU A 217 8.35 -7.71 32.07
C LEU A 217 8.65 -9.17 32.43
N ARG A 218 9.83 -9.71 32.09
CA ARG A 218 10.25 -11.08 32.45
C ARG A 218 10.23 -11.32 33.97
N TRP A 219 10.65 -10.33 34.77
CA TRP A 219 10.61 -10.43 36.24
C TRP A 219 9.17 -10.30 36.79
N TYR A 220 8.31 -9.49 36.17
CA TYR A 220 6.89 -9.41 36.54
C TYR A 220 6.09 -10.64 36.10
N ASP A 221 6.40 -11.26 34.96
CA ASP A 221 5.84 -12.56 34.54
C ASP A 221 6.14 -13.62 35.61
N LYS A 222 7.38 -13.66 36.10
CA LYS A 222 7.79 -14.54 37.21
C LYS A 222 7.12 -14.20 38.55
N ALA A 223 6.83 -12.92 38.82
CA ALA A 223 6.09 -12.53 40.02
C ALA A 223 4.62 -12.99 39.94
N VAL A 224 3.95 -12.79 38.80
CA VAL A 224 2.57 -13.23 38.55
C VAL A 224 2.47 -14.76 38.53
N SER A 225 3.48 -15.50 38.05
CA SER A 225 3.47 -16.97 38.12
C SER A 225 3.61 -17.54 39.53
N VAL A 226 4.09 -16.76 40.50
CA VAL A 226 4.20 -17.16 41.92
C VAL A 226 3.02 -16.65 42.75
N SER A 227 2.32 -15.59 42.31
CA SER A 227 1.11 -15.07 42.97
C SER A 227 0.12 -14.47 41.96
N PRO A 228 -0.70 -15.30 41.29
CA PRO A 228 -1.60 -14.88 40.21
C PRO A 228 -2.66 -13.86 40.63
N ASP A 229 -3.06 -13.89 41.91
CA ASP A 229 -4.14 -13.07 42.47
C ASP A 229 -3.68 -11.68 42.94
N ASN A 230 -2.37 -11.39 42.85
CA ASN A 230 -1.83 -10.11 43.31
C ASN A 230 -2.04 -8.99 42.27
N ALA A 231 -3.13 -8.24 42.44
CA ALA A 231 -3.50 -7.09 41.61
C ALA A 231 -2.37 -6.06 41.43
N SER A 232 -1.61 -5.76 42.49
CA SER A 232 -0.49 -4.81 42.42
C SER A 232 0.64 -5.29 41.51
N CYS A 233 0.89 -6.60 41.42
CA CYS A 233 1.87 -7.16 40.49
C CYS A 233 1.38 -7.16 39.05
N ARG A 234 0.08 -7.35 38.80
CA ARG A 234 -0.51 -7.16 37.47
C ARG A 234 -0.48 -5.69 37.04
N SER A 235 -0.74 -4.74 37.94
CA SER A 235 -0.58 -3.31 37.70
C SER A 235 0.88 -2.93 37.34
N ASN A 236 1.87 -3.54 37.99
CA ASN A 236 3.29 -3.34 37.64
C ASN A 236 3.68 -4.05 36.31
N ARG A 237 3.13 -5.23 36.02
CA ARG A 237 3.26 -5.91 34.72
C ARG A 237 2.69 -5.05 33.59
N ALA A 238 1.50 -4.48 33.78
CA ALA A 238 0.87 -3.55 32.86
C ALA A 238 1.72 -2.29 32.64
N ALA A 239 2.40 -1.79 33.68
CA ALA A 239 3.35 -0.67 33.55
C ALA A 239 4.49 -0.99 32.56
N ALA A 240 5.10 -2.18 32.66
CA ALA A 240 6.12 -2.61 31.69
C ALA A 240 5.55 -2.78 30.27
N LEU A 241 4.33 -3.32 30.14
CA LEU A 241 3.65 -3.44 28.84
C LEU A 241 3.34 -2.06 28.21
N ILE A 242 2.96 -1.05 29.00
CA ILE A 242 2.82 0.35 28.56
C ILE A 242 4.15 0.89 28.05
N GLY A 243 5.25 0.68 28.78
CA GLY A 243 6.60 1.10 28.38
C GLY A 243 7.10 0.40 27.10
N LEU A 244 6.55 -0.76 26.77
CA LEU A 244 6.81 -1.50 25.53
C LEU A 244 5.83 -1.17 24.39
N GLY A 245 4.85 -0.29 24.61
CA GLY A 245 3.79 0.01 23.63
C GLY A 245 2.80 -1.13 23.39
N ARG A 246 2.75 -2.16 24.24
CA ARG A 246 1.85 -3.32 24.13
C ARG A 246 0.49 -3.01 24.76
N ILE A 247 -0.21 -2.02 24.17
CA ILE A 247 -1.36 -1.32 24.78
C ILE A 247 -2.51 -2.27 25.15
N GLY A 248 -2.94 -3.13 24.23
CA GLY A 248 -4.09 -4.02 24.49
C GLY A 248 -3.82 -5.14 25.51
N GLU A 249 -2.57 -5.60 25.61
CA GLU A 249 -2.17 -6.51 26.69
C GLU A 249 -2.10 -5.78 28.04
N ALA A 250 -1.60 -4.54 28.07
CA ALA A 250 -1.60 -3.72 29.27
C ALA A 250 -3.02 -3.41 29.76
N LEU A 251 -3.97 -3.17 28.83
CA LEU A 251 -5.38 -2.95 29.14
C LEU A 251 -5.96 -4.15 29.90
N ARG A 252 -5.80 -5.36 29.36
CA ARG A 252 -6.30 -6.59 29.96
C ARG A 252 -5.69 -6.89 31.34
N GLU A 253 -4.40 -6.63 31.55
CA GLU A 253 -3.79 -6.79 32.89
C GLU A 253 -4.25 -5.73 33.90
N CYS A 254 -4.59 -4.51 33.44
CA CYS A 254 -5.20 -3.48 34.29
C CYS A 254 -6.66 -3.82 34.63
N GLU A 255 -7.44 -4.31 33.67
CA GLU A 255 -8.80 -4.81 33.90
C GLU A 255 -8.82 -5.96 34.90
N GLU A 256 -7.91 -6.94 34.75
CA GLU A 256 -7.75 -8.06 35.68
C GLU A 256 -7.24 -7.62 37.06
N ALA A 257 -6.34 -6.64 37.13
CA ALA A 257 -5.92 -6.05 38.41
C ALA A 257 -7.09 -5.38 39.15
N VAL A 258 -7.93 -4.62 38.45
CA VAL A 258 -9.15 -4.01 39.01
C VAL A 258 -10.20 -5.07 39.39
N ARG A 259 -10.30 -6.19 38.66
CA ARG A 259 -11.18 -7.32 38.99
C ARG A 259 -10.76 -8.03 40.28
N LEU A 260 -9.46 -8.12 40.55
CA LEU A 260 -8.89 -8.72 41.76
C LEU A 260 -8.90 -7.77 42.96
N ASP A 261 -8.68 -6.47 42.74
CA ASP A 261 -8.68 -5.43 43.77
C ASP A 261 -9.36 -4.15 43.24
N PRO A 262 -10.67 -3.99 43.47
CA PRO A 262 -11.41 -2.78 43.08
C PRO A 262 -10.97 -1.50 43.81
N THR A 263 -10.17 -1.61 44.88
CA THR A 263 -9.61 -0.47 45.62
C THR A 263 -8.25 -0.01 45.09
N ASN A 264 -7.71 -0.67 44.07
CA ASN A 264 -6.37 -0.40 43.55
C ASN A 264 -6.30 0.89 42.72
N GLU A 265 -6.13 2.03 43.39
CA GLU A 265 -5.97 3.37 42.77
C GLU A 265 -4.97 3.35 41.59
N LYS A 266 -3.86 2.64 41.74
CA LYS A 266 -2.80 2.54 40.72
C LYS A 266 -3.24 1.74 39.50
N ALA A 267 -4.03 0.67 39.68
CA ALA A 267 -4.63 -0.04 38.55
C ALA A 267 -5.69 0.83 37.85
N HIS A 268 -6.56 1.52 38.61
CA HIS A 268 -7.57 2.43 38.04
C HIS A 268 -6.93 3.60 37.27
N HIS A 269 -5.92 4.28 37.81
CA HIS A 269 -5.24 5.38 37.12
C HIS A 269 -4.52 4.90 35.84
N ARG A 270 -3.85 3.73 35.87
CA ARG A 270 -3.28 3.11 34.65
C ARG A 270 -4.35 2.74 33.63
N LEU A 271 -5.47 2.17 34.08
CA LEU A 271 -6.62 1.82 33.23
C LEU A 271 -7.26 3.06 32.62
N ALA A 272 -7.33 4.16 33.37
CA ALA A 272 -7.85 5.44 32.91
C ALA A 272 -6.95 6.06 31.82
N GLY A 273 -5.63 6.09 32.05
CA GLY A 273 -4.65 6.54 31.04
C GLY A 273 -4.58 5.65 29.79
N LEU A 274 -4.80 4.35 29.92
CA LEU A 274 -4.96 3.44 28.78
C LEU A 274 -6.25 3.72 28.00
N ASN A 275 -7.39 3.87 28.69
CA ASN A 275 -8.66 4.23 28.07
C ASN A 275 -8.59 5.60 27.36
N LEU A 276 -7.87 6.57 27.92
CA LEU A 276 -7.59 7.87 27.29
C LEU A 276 -6.90 7.69 25.93
N ARG A 277 -5.83 6.88 25.87
CA ARG A 277 -5.11 6.57 24.62
C ARG A 277 -5.97 5.83 23.59
N MET A 278 -6.87 4.97 24.05
CA MET A 278 -7.86 4.28 23.22
C MET A 278 -9.02 5.20 22.76
N GLY A 279 -9.13 6.42 23.28
CA GLY A 279 -10.25 7.34 23.02
C GLY A 279 -11.55 6.99 23.76
N LEU A 280 -11.50 6.10 24.75
CA LEU A 280 -12.65 5.66 25.55
C LEU A 280 -12.91 6.64 26.71
N VAL A 281 -13.26 7.88 26.36
CA VAL A 281 -13.38 9.03 27.29
C VAL A 281 -14.26 8.73 28.50
N GLU A 282 -15.44 8.12 28.33
CA GLU A 282 -16.35 7.80 29.44
C GLU A 282 -15.75 6.82 30.44
N SER A 283 -15.12 5.74 29.94
CA SER A 283 -14.47 4.73 30.79
C SER A 283 -13.23 5.31 31.47
N ALA A 284 -12.44 6.13 30.76
CA ALA A 284 -11.33 6.86 31.36
C ALA A 284 -11.81 7.77 32.50
N ARG A 285 -12.81 8.63 32.24
CA ARG A 285 -13.45 9.51 33.22
C ARG A 285 -13.93 8.75 34.46
N ARG A 286 -14.60 7.61 34.28
CA ARG A 286 -15.05 6.73 35.37
C ARG A 286 -13.88 6.20 36.21
N HIS A 287 -12.81 5.72 35.58
CA HIS A 287 -11.66 5.18 36.31
C HIS A 287 -10.80 6.26 36.97
N PHE A 288 -10.70 7.48 36.43
CA PHE A 288 -10.11 8.61 37.16
C PHE A 288 -10.93 8.97 38.41
N SER A 289 -12.27 8.98 38.34
CA SER A 289 -13.11 9.19 39.53
C SER A 289 -12.95 8.09 40.60
N LEU A 290 -12.72 6.83 40.20
CA LEU A 290 -12.49 5.73 41.14
C LEU A 290 -11.06 5.72 41.72
N ALA A 291 -10.07 6.19 40.97
CA ALA A 291 -8.67 6.20 41.38
C ALA A 291 -8.34 7.23 42.48
N VAL A 292 -9.25 8.17 42.77
CA VAL A 292 -8.97 9.36 43.58
C VAL A 292 -9.96 9.44 44.76
N HIS A 293 -9.88 8.46 45.67
CA HIS A 293 -10.75 8.36 46.85
C HIS A 293 -10.43 9.45 47.89
N GLY A 294 -10.92 10.67 47.67
CA GLY A 294 -10.86 11.78 48.64
C GLY A 294 -9.93 12.95 48.29
N GLN A 295 -9.37 12.99 47.08
CA GLN A 295 -8.63 14.15 46.55
C GLN A 295 -9.32 14.75 45.33
N SER A 296 -8.91 15.94 44.90
CA SER A 296 -9.31 16.49 43.60
C SER A 296 -8.61 15.72 42.47
N PRO A 297 -9.32 15.16 41.48
CA PRO A 297 -8.70 14.53 40.32
C PRO A 297 -7.85 15.53 39.52
N ASP A 298 -6.76 15.06 38.92
CA ASP A 298 -5.77 15.92 38.26
C ASP A 298 -6.42 16.77 37.16
N GLN A 299 -6.44 18.08 37.37
CA GLN A 299 -7.12 19.04 36.48
C GLN A 299 -6.55 19.03 35.05
N THR A 300 -5.30 18.60 34.89
CA THR A 300 -4.61 18.40 33.61
C THR A 300 -5.11 17.18 32.86
N GLU A 301 -5.47 16.09 33.55
CA GLU A 301 -6.05 14.88 32.93
C GLU A 301 -7.50 15.11 32.53
N ILE A 302 -8.27 15.84 33.36
CA ILE A 302 -9.65 16.24 33.03
C ILE A 302 -9.69 17.19 31.81
N ARG A 303 -8.75 18.12 31.69
CA ARG A 303 -8.64 18.99 30.51
C ARG A 303 -8.37 18.18 29.24
N LYS A 304 -7.39 17.25 29.27
CA LYS A 304 -7.11 16.35 28.14
C LYS A 304 -8.31 15.49 27.74
N LEU A 305 -9.10 15.01 28.71
CA LEU A 305 -10.36 14.31 28.43
C LEU A 305 -11.35 15.22 27.68
N GLN A 306 -11.54 16.46 28.14
CA GLN A 306 -12.45 17.43 27.51
C GLN A 306 -11.97 17.85 26.11
N GLU A 307 -10.66 17.98 25.90
CA GLU A 307 -10.04 18.25 24.60
C GLU A 307 -10.28 17.08 23.62
N ILE A 308 -9.98 15.85 24.03
CA ILE A 308 -10.22 14.64 23.22
C ILE A 308 -11.71 14.45 22.91
N GLU A 309 -12.59 14.65 23.89
CA GLU A 309 -14.05 14.57 23.72
C GLU A 309 -14.55 15.61 22.72
N GLY A 310 -14.11 16.88 22.87
CA GLY A 310 -14.49 17.98 21.99
C GLY A 310 -13.97 17.83 20.56
N HIS A 311 -12.72 17.39 20.36
CA HIS A 311 -12.17 17.16 19.02
C HIS A 311 -12.76 15.90 18.35
N SER A 312 -13.01 14.82 19.12
CA SER A 312 -13.71 13.63 18.64
C SER A 312 -15.13 13.95 18.16
N ALA A 313 -15.91 14.68 18.95
CA ALA A 313 -17.25 15.12 18.58
C ALA A 313 -17.24 15.97 17.29
N LYS A 314 -16.34 16.97 17.19
CA LYS A 314 -16.19 17.79 15.98
C LYS A 314 -15.77 16.97 14.75
N SER A 315 -14.92 15.95 14.91
CA SER A 315 -14.54 15.05 13.81
C SER A 315 -15.74 14.24 13.30
N ILE A 316 -16.57 13.75 14.22
CA ILE A 316 -17.82 13.01 13.95
C ILE A 316 -18.87 13.93 13.28
N ASP A 317 -19.02 15.17 13.72
CA ASP A 317 -19.94 16.14 13.12
C ASP A 317 -19.45 16.62 11.74
N ALA A 318 -18.16 16.89 11.58
CA ALA A 318 -17.55 17.23 10.29
C ALA A 318 -17.71 16.11 9.25
N ARG A 319 -17.60 14.83 9.67
CA ARG A 319 -17.96 13.67 8.85
C ARG A 319 -19.43 13.69 8.42
N ARG A 320 -20.36 14.01 9.33
CA ARG A 320 -21.81 14.08 9.02
C ARG A 320 -22.12 15.19 7.99
N ILE A 321 -21.38 16.29 8.02
CA ILE A 321 -21.49 17.42 7.09
C ILE A 321 -20.77 17.15 5.75
N GLY A 322 -19.77 16.27 5.75
CA GLY A 322 -18.90 16.00 4.59
C GLY A 322 -17.71 16.95 4.46
N ASP A 323 -17.36 17.73 5.50
CA ASP A 323 -16.10 18.46 5.53
C ASP A 323 -14.96 17.54 5.98
N TRP A 324 -14.44 16.78 5.02
CA TRP A 324 -13.31 15.87 5.21
C TRP A 324 -12.01 16.58 5.62
N LYS A 325 -11.85 17.89 5.32
CA LYS A 325 -10.66 18.66 5.72
C LYS A 325 -10.70 18.98 7.21
N SER A 326 -11.84 19.43 7.72
CA SER A 326 -12.02 19.60 9.17
C SER A 326 -12.05 18.25 9.89
N ALA A 327 -12.70 17.22 9.34
CA ALA A 327 -12.73 15.89 9.97
C ALA A 327 -11.31 15.32 10.19
N LEU A 328 -10.41 15.48 9.19
CA LEU A 328 -8.99 15.14 9.30
C LEU A 328 -8.26 16.00 10.35
N ARG A 329 -8.43 17.33 10.32
CA ARG A 329 -7.80 18.25 11.28
C ARG A 329 -8.18 17.92 12.73
N GLU A 330 -9.46 17.70 13.00
CA GLU A 330 -9.94 17.40 14.36
C GLU A 330 -9.54 15.98 14.80
N ALA A 331 -9.49 15.00 13.90
CA ALA A 331 -8.93 13.68 14.20
C ALA A 331 -7.43 13.77 14.58
N ASP A 332 -6.66 14.58 13.87
CA ASP A 332 -5.23 14.79 14.13
C ASP A 332 -4.98 15.59 15.42
N ALA A 333 -5.86 16.54 15.75
CA ALA A 333 -5.89 17.19 17.07
C ALA A 333 -6.21 16.18 18.19
N THR A 334 -7.15 15.27 17.96
CA THR A 334 -7.54 14.21 18.92
C THR A 334 -6.36 13.26 19.21
N VAL A 335 -5.63 12.85 18.16
CA VAL A 335 -4.38 12.08 18.31
C VAL A 335 -3.33 12.87 19.08
N SER A 336 -3.14 14.15 18.76
CA SER A 336 -2.15 15.03 19.40
C SER A 336 -2.44 15.32 20.88
N ALA A 337 -3.71 15.38 21.28
CA ALA A 337 -4.14 15.55 22.67
C ALA A 337 -3.91 14.29 23.54
N GLY A 338 -3.69 13.12 22.92
CA GLY A 338 -3.27 11.91 23.60
C GLY A 338 -3.97 10.61 23.16
N ALA A 339 -4.97 10.66 22.28
CA ALA A 339 -5.66 9.46 21.78
C ALA A 339 -4.88 8.72 20.68
N ASP A 340 -3.58 8.49 20.91
CA ASP A 340 -2.62 7.94 19.95
C ASP A 340 -2.89 6.49 19.53
N SER A 341 -3.81 5.82 20.23
CA SER A 341 -4.13 4.40 20.12
C SER A 341 -5.62 4.17 19.91
N SER A 342 -6.39 5.15 19.40
CA SER A 342 -7.84 5.00 19.21
C SER A 342 -8.19 4.40 17.83
N PRO A 343 -8.78 3.19 17.75
CA PRO A 343 -9.16 2.58 16.46
C PRO A 343 -10.21 3.40 15.71
N LEU A 344 -11.13 4.05 16.44
CA LEU A 344 -12.18 4.89 15.86
C LEU A 344 -11.61 6.13 15.19
N ILE A 345 -10.72 6.87 15.87
CA ILE A 345 -10.11 8.08 15.32
C ILE A 345 -9.24 7.76 14.10
N PHE A 346 -8.53 6.61 14.10
CA PHE A 346 -7.79 6.17 12.91
C PHE A 346 -8.69 5.74 11.75
N ALA A 347 -9.88 5.17 12.00
CA ALA A 347 -10.86 4.90 10.94
C ALA A 347 -11.46 6.20 10.36
N LEU A 348 -11.84 7.16 11.22
CA LEU A 348 -12.30 8.49 10.79
C LEU A 348 -11.23 9.23 9.97
N ARG A 349 -9.98 9.21 10.42
CA ARG A 349 -8.82 9.74 9.68
C ARG A 349 -8.65 9.04 8.33
N ALA A 350 -8.69 7.71 8.28
CA ALA A 350 -8.50 6.95 7.04
C ALA A 350 -9.61 7.24 6.00
N GLU A 351 -10.87 7.37 6.43
CA GLU A 351 -11.95 7.75 5.51
C GLU A 351 -11.83 9.21 5.05
N ALA A 352 -11.48 10.14 5.94
CA ALA A 352 -11.22 11.52 5.55
C ALA A 352 -10.08 11.64 4.52
N LEU A 353 -8.99 10.87 4.69
CA LEU A 353 -7.90 10.79 3.73
C LEU A 353 -8.33 10.19 2.38
N LEU A 354 -9.13 9.11 2.39
CA LEU A 354 -9.72 8.51 1.19
C LEU A 354 -10.55 9.54 0.40
N ARG A 355 -11.42 10.29 1.09
CA ARG A 355 -12.29 11.32 0.48
C ARG A 355 -11.52 12.57 0.02
N LEU A 356 -10.30 12.76 0.52
CA LEU A 356 -9.35 13.79 0.07
C LEU A 356 -8.33 13.26 -0.96
N HIS A 357 -8.57 12.07 -1.54
CA HIS A 357 -7.71 11.40 -2.54
C HIS A 357 -6.26 11.12 -2.05
N LYS A 358 -6.03 11.05 -0.74
CA LYS A 358 -4.74 10.73 -0.09
C LYS A 358 -4.66 9.23 0.23
N LEU A 359 -4.69 8.38 -0.80
CA LEU A 359 -4.79 6.92 -0.66
C LEU A 359 -3.63 6.30 0.13
N ASP A 360 -2.39 6.73 -0.10
CA ASP A 360 -1.22 6.14 0.53
C ASP A 360 -1.13 6.46 2.04
N GLU A 361 -1.60 7.63 2.45
CA GLU A 361 -1.76 8.00 3.87
C GLU A 361 -2.90 7.21 4.54
N ALA A 362 -3.98 6.92 3.79
CA ALA A 362 -5.09 6.11 4.28
C ALA A 362 -4.66 4.65 4.51
N ASP A 363 -3.95 4.04 3.56
CA ASP A 363 -3.40 2.68 3.69
C ASP A 363 -2.37 2.58 4.82
N SER A 364 -1.52 3.60 4.97
CA SER A 364 -0.58 3.72 6.10
C SER A 364 -1.31 3.80 7.44
N THR A 365 -2.44 4.53 7.49
CA THR A 365 -3.28 4.67 8.69
C THR A 365 -3.97 3.36 9.04
N LEU A 366 -4.54 2.65 8.05
CA LEU A 366 -5.14 1.32 8.25
C LEU A 366 -4.10 0.25 8.60
N SER A 367 -2.88 0.33 8.06
CA SER A 367 -1.77 -0.55 8.42
C SER A 367 -1.35 -0.39 9.88
N ARG A 368 -1.35 0.84 10.41
CA ARG A 368 -1.17 1.11 11.85
C ARG A 368 -2.35 0.57 12.68
N LEU A 369 -3.58 0.80 12.24
CA LEU A 369 -4.79 0.28 12.90
C LEU A 369 -4.79 -1.25 12.95
N THR A 370 -4.33 -1.94 11.90
CA THR A 370 -4.29 -3.42 11.84
C THR A 370 -3.31 -4.00 12.87
N LYS A 371 -2.16 -3.36 13.06
CA LYS A 371 -1.19 -3.74 14.11
C LYS A 371 -1.80 -3.54 15.50
N LEU A 372 -2.55 -2.46 15.71
CA LEU A 372 -3.26 -2.20 16.95
C LEU A 372 -4.39 -3.22 17.22
N GLU A 373 -5.25 -3.49 16.23
CA GLU A 373 -6.30 -4.54 16.29
C GLU A 373 -5.72 -5.90 16.69
N SER A 374 -4.55 -6.29 16.17
CA SER A 374 -3.91 -7.57 16.53
C SER A 374 -3.43 -7.67 17.99
N SER A 375 -3.41 -6.56 18.74
CA SER A 375 -2.98 -6.51 20.14
C SER A 375 -4.10 -6.24 21.14
N VAL A 376 -5.28 -5.79 20.67
CA VAL A 376 -6.39 -5.31 21.50
C VAL A 376 -7.55 -6.31 21.44
N PRO A 377 -7.95 -6.95 22.56
CA PRO A 377 -9.15 -7.80 22.59
C PRO A 377 -10.42 -6.94 22.36
N ALA A 378 -11.51 -7.59 21.97
CA ALA A 378 -12.77 -6.91 21.64
C ALA A 378 -13.47 -6.31 22.88
N SER A 379 -12.99 -5.15 23.32
CA SER A 379 -13.66 -4.27 24.28
C SER A 379 -15.05 -3.85 23.76
N SER A 380 -15.92 -3.38 24.66
CA SER A 380 -17.32 -3.12 24.36
C SER A 380 -17.49 -2.19 23.15
N PRO A 381 -18.39 -2.51 22.19
CA PRO A 381 -18.51 -1.75 20.97
C PRO A 381 -19.11 -0.37 21.23
N VAL A 382 -18.26 0.65 21.26
CA VAL A 382 -18.68 2.06 21.16
C VAL A 382 -19.53 2.20 19.91
N LYS A 383 -20.79 2.60 20.07
CA LYS A 383 -21.70 2.84 18.95
C LYS A 383 -21.45 4.23 18.39
N VAL A 384 -21.25 4.31 17.08
CA VAL A 384 -20.99 5.53 16.33
C VAL A 384 -21.98 5.54 15.17
N PHE A 385 -22.85 6.56 15.06
CA PHE A 385 -23.99 6.55 14.13
C PHE A 385 -24.89 5.30 14.24
N GLY A 386 -24.97 4.69 15.43
CA GLY A 386 -25.74 3.47 15.69
C GLY A 386 -25.04 2.16 15.34
N MET A 387 -24.07 2.17 14.42
CA MET A 387 -23.22 1.00 14.12
C MET A 387 -22.13 0.81 15.20
N PRO A 388 -21.69 -0.43 15.47
CA PRO A 388 -20.54 -0.67 16.35
C PRO A 388 -19.26 -0.22 15.66
N SER A 389 -18.34 0.41 16.41
CA SER A 389 -17.05 0.89 15.89
C SER A 389 -16.24 -0.18 15.17
N SER A 390 -16.36 -1.45 15.57
CA SER A 390 -15.74 -2.59 14.91
C SER A 390 -16.27 -2.84 13.49
N SER A 391 -17.57 -2.64 13.22
CA SER A 391 -18.14 -2.72 11.86
C SER A 391 -17.72 -1.51 11.03
N TYR A 392 -17.77 -0.31 11.60
CA TYR A 392 -17.30 0.93 10.96
C TYR A 392 -15.86 0.81 10.45
N ILE A 393 -14.95 0.27 11.27
CA ILE A 393 -13.55 0.01 10.89
C ILE A 393 -13.46 -0.89 9.64
N GLN A 394 -14.27 -1.96 9.55
CA GLN A 394 -14.24 -2.85 8.38
C GLN A 394 -14.89 -2.20 7.14
N ILE A 395 -15.88 -1.30 7.30
CA ILE A 395 -16.41 -0.47 6.20
C ILE A 395 -15.29 0.40 5.61
N VAL A 396 -14.55 1.15 6.44
CA VAL A 396 -13.47 2.03 5.96
C VAL A 396 -12.37 1.20 5.30
N ARG A 397 -11.98 0.07 5.89
CA ARG A 397 -11.04 -0.88 5.30
C ARG A 397 -11.51 -1.35 3.92
N ALA A 398 -12.77 -1.74 3.76
CA ALA A 398 -13.33 -2.16 2.48
C ALA A 398 -13.30 -1.05 1.42
N GLN A 399 -13.61 0.19 1.80
CA GLN A 399 -13.60 1.33 0.87
C GLN A 399 -12.18 1.70 0.41
N VAL A 400 -11.20 1.70 1.33
CA VAL A 400 -9.79 1.97 0.98
C VAL A 400 -9.19 0.85 0.13
N ASP A 401 -9.41 -0.42 0.52
CA ASP A 401 -8.93 -1.57 -0.28
C ASP A 401 -9.54 -1.57 -1.68
N MET A 402 -10.82 -1.18 -1.84
CA MET A 402 -11.47 -1.07 -3.16
C MET A 402 -10.86 0.04 -4.02
N ALA A 403 -10.52 1.20 -3.44
CA ALA A 403 -9.82 2.28 -4.15
C ALA A 403 -8.39 1.90 -4.55
N LEU A 404 -7.69 1.13 -3.71
CA LEU A 404 -6.35 0.56 -3.99
C LEU A 404 -6.38 -0.65 -4.95
N GLY A 405 -7.55 -1.10 -5.36
CA GLY A 405 -7.72 -2.23 -6.28
C GLY A 405 -7.60 -3.63 -5.67
N ARG A 406 -7.68 -3.74 -4.34
CA ARG A 406 -7.66 -5.00 -3.57
C ARG A 406 -9.09 -5.52 -3.38
N PHE A 407 -9.82 -5.71 -4.47
CA PHE A 407 -11.26 -5.98 -4.46
C PHE A 407 -11.65 -7.22 -3.65
N GLU A 408 -10.79 -8.24 -3.63
CA GLU A 408 -10.98 -9.49 -2.89
C GLU A 408 -10.93 -9.28 -1.36
N THR A 409 -9.99 -8.46 -0.85
CA THR A 409 -9.95 -8.11 0.58
C THR A 409 -11.05 -7.11 0.94
N ALA A 410 -11.42 -6.21 0.02
CA ALA A 410 -12.53 -5.28 0.19
C ALA A 410 -13.88 -6.01 0.39
N VAL A 411 -14.17 -7.03 -0.42
CA VAL A 411 -15.39 -7.86 -0.25
C VAL A 411 -15.36 -8.57 1.11
N ALA A 412 -14.24 -9.22 1.47
CA ALA A 412 -14.13 -9.92 2.75
C ALA A 412 -14.28 -8.98 3.97
N ALA A 413 -13.74 -7.76 3.90
CA ALA A 413 -13.91 -6.74 4.93
C ALA A 413 -15.38 -6.26 5.03
N ALA A 414 -16.03 -6.00 3.90
CA ALA A 414 -17.45 -5.60 3.88
C ALA A 414 -18.39 -6.71 4.38
N GLU A 415 -18.08 -7.98 4.09
CA GLU A 415 -18.83 -9.13 4.62
C GLU A 415 -18.64 -9.29 6.12
N LYS A 416 -17.41 -9.10 6.64
CA LYS A 416 -17.15 -9.03 8.08
C LYS A 416 -17.88 -7.86 8.74
N ALA A 417 -17.97 -6.70 8.09
CA ALA A 417 -18.79 -5.57 8.58
C ALA A 417 -20.27 -5.95 8.74
N LYS A 418 -20.83 -6.65 7.75
CA LYS A 418 -22.24 -7.11 7.75
C LYS A 418 -22.51 -8.25 8.75
N GLN A 419 -21.50 -9.05 9.09
CA GLN A 419 -21.57 -10.02 10.20
C GLN A 419 -21.58 -9.33 11.57
N LEU A 420 -20.77 -8.27 11.74
CA LEU A 420 -20.69 -7.47 12.97
C LEU A 420 -21.91 -6.56 13.18
N ASP A 421 -22.54 -6.10 12.10
CA ASP A 421 -23.78 -5.32 12.13
C ASP A 421 -24.72 -5.77 10.99
N PRO A 422 -25.62 -6.73 11.26
CA PRO A 422 -26.63 -7.14 10.30
C PRO A 422 -27.76 -6.12 10.11
N THR A 423 -27.98 -5.17 11.03
CA THR A 423 -29.17 -4.30 11.02
C THR A 423 -28.96 -3.00 10.25
N ASN A 424 -27.71 -2.53 10.13
CA ASN A 424 -27.41 -1.23 9.55
C ASN A 424 -27.49 -1.18 8.01
N THR A 425 -28.11 -0.11 7.49
CA THR A 425 -28.36 0.13 6.06
C THR A 425 -27.13 0.63 5.31
N GLU A 426 -26.26 1.44 5.93
CA GLU A 426 -24.99 1.91 5.36
C GLU A 426 -24.04 0.72 5.10
N VAL A 427 -23.88 -0.17 6.10
CA VAL A 427 -23.11 -1.43 5.97
C VAL A 427 -23.61 -2.26 4.77
N THR A 428 -24.93 -2.38 4.65
CA THR A 428 -25.58 -3.16 3.58
C THR A 428 -25.39 -2.51 2.20
N SER A 429 -25.52 -1.18 2.11
CA SER A 429 -25.32 -0.40 0.89
C SER A 429 -23.86 -0.49 0.40
N VAL A 430 -22.88 -0.30 1.30
CA VAL A 430 -21.46 -0.44 0.99
C VAL A 430 -21.15 -1.86 0.51
N LEU A 431 -21.61 -2.91 1.22
CA LEU A 431 -21.39 -4.30 0.80
C LEU A 431 -21.94 -4.58 -0.61
N ASN A 432 -23.12 -4.08 -0.92
CA ASN A 432 -23.71 -4.24 -2.25
C ASN A 432 -22.88 -3.52 -3.33
N ASN A 433 -22.46 -2.28 -3.08
CA ASN A 433 -21.62 -1.53 -4.01
C ASN A 433 -20.25 -2.22 -4.22
N VAL A 434 -19.57 -2.65 -3.15
CA VAL A 434 -18.28 -3.37 -3.22
C VAL A 434 -18.42 -4.66 -4.04
N ARG A 435 -19.47 -5.45 -3.81
CA ARG A 435 -19.74 -6.68 -4.57
C ARG A 435 -20.06 -6.40 -6.05
N LEU A 436 -20.82 -5.37 -6.36
CA LEU A 436 -21.15 -4.98 -7.75
C LEU A 436 -19.90 -4.49 -8.50
N VAL A 437 -19.08 -3.63 -7.89
CA VAL A 437 -17.79 -3.19 -8.42
C VAL A 437 -16.84 -4.35 -8.66
N ALA A 438 -16.67 -5.25 -7.68
CA ALA A 438 -15.79 -6.41 -7.79
C ALA A 438 -16.25 -7.37 -8.91
N ARG A 439 -17.56 -7.62 -9.03
CA ARG A 439 -18.16 -8.46 -10.07
C ARG A 439 -18.01 -7.83 -11.46
N ALA A 440 -18.28 -6.54 -11.59
CA ALA A 440 -18.14 -5.79 -12.85
C ALA A 440 -16.68 -5.84 -13.36
N ARG A 441 -15.70 -5.65 -12.46
CA ARG A 441 -14.28 -5.81 -12.77
C ARG A 441 -13.91 -7.24 -13.18
N LEU A 442 -14.40 -8.27 -12.47
CA LEU A 442 -14.14 -9.68 -12.83
C LEU A 442 -14.66 -10.01 -14.24
N ARG A 443 -15.92 -9.65 -14.52
CA ARG A 443 -16.53 -9.77 -15.85
C ARG A 443 -15.73 -9.02 -16.92
N GLY A 444 -15.29 -7.79 -16.63
CA GLY A 444 -14.43 -7.00 -17.53
C GLY A 444 -13.07 -7.64 -17.78
N ASN A 445 -12.45 -8.26 -16.77
CA ASN A 445 -11.18 -8.98 -16.92
C ASN A 445 -11.34 -10.26 -17.77
N GLU A 446 -12.46 -10.95 -17.65
CA GLU A 446 -12.80 -12.13 -18.45
C GLU A 446 -13.05 -11.76 -19.93
N LEU A 447 -13.88 -10.73 -20.16
CA LEU A 447 -14.14 -10.19 -21.51
C LEU A 447 -12.89 -9.60 -22.18
N PHE A 448 -11.96 -9.03 -21.40
CA PHE A 448 -10.67 -8.58 -21.92
C PHE A 448 -9.81 -9.77 -22.38
N LYS A 449 -9.81 -10.89 -21.63
CA LYS A 449 -9.09 -12.12 -22.01
C LYS A 449 -9.70 -12.81 -23.24
N SER A 450 -11.00 -12.68 -23.48
CA SER A 450 -11.65 -13.20 -24.71
C SER A 450 -11.49 -12.27 -25.92
N GLY A 451 -10.80 -11.13 -25.80
CA GLY A 451 -10.67 -10.13 -26.87
C GLY A 451 -11.92 -9.26 -27.08
N SER A 452 -12.95 -9.42 -26.24
CA SER A 452 -14.23 -8.69 -26.30
C SER A 452 -14.11 -7.29 -25.71
N PHE A 453 -13.19 -6.47 -26.25
CA PHE A 453 -12.78 -5.19 -25.64
C PHE A 453 -13.93 -4.18 -25.48
N ALA A 454 -14.92 -4.17 -26.38
CA ALA A 454 -16.09 -3.29 -26.30
C ALA A 454 -17.03 -3.67 -25.14
N ASP A 455 -17.25 -4.96 -24.92
CA ASP A 455 -18.05 -5.48 -23.81
C ASP A 455 -17.30 -5.31 -22.49
N ALA A 456 -15.98 -5.48 -22.49
CA ALA A 456 -15.11 -5.19 -21.34
C ALA A 456 -15.17 -3.70 -20.96
N CYS A 457 -15.09 -2.78 -21.94
CA CYS A 457 -15.33 -1.34 -21.72
C CYS A 457 -16.67 -1.08 -21.02
N THR A 458 -17.72 -1.77 -21.46
CA THR A 458 -19.07 -1.64 -20.91
C THR A 458 -19.16 -2.19 -19.49
N ALA A 459 -18.58 -3.36 -19.21
CA ALA A 459 -18.53 -3.94 -17.87
C ALA A 459 -17.75 -3.07 -16.86
N TYR A 460 -16.60 -2.51 -17.25
CA TYR A 460 -15.90 -1.53 -16.38
C TYR A 460 -16.73 -0.24 -16.20
N GLY A 461 -17.47 0.18 -17.23
CA GLY A 461 -18.44 1.27 -17.16
C GLY A 461 -19.64 0.99 -16.25
N GLU A 462 -20.08 -0.27 -16.10
CA GLU A 462 -21.07 -0.67 -15.09
C GLU A 462 -20.50 -0.50 -13.67
N GLY A 463 -19.27 -0.96 -13.42
CA GLY A 463 -18.59 -0.79 -12.13
C GLY A 463 -18.43 0.68 -11.72
N LEU A 464 -18.06 1.56 -12.67
CA LEU A 464 -17.90 2.99 -12.44
C LEU A 464 -19.21 3.73 -12.11
N LYS A 465 -20.40 3.13 -12.33
CA LYS A 465 -21.67 3.69 -11.84
C LYS A 465 -21.83 3.52 -10.33
N HIS A 466 -21.19 2.50 -9.75
CA HIS A 466 -21.26 2.18 -8.32
C HIS A 466 -20.08 2.77 -7.51
N ASP A 467 -18.90 2.88 -8.12
CA ASP A 467 -17.75 3.60 -7.58
C ASP A 467 -17.16 4.53 -8.66
N GLN A 468 -17.61 5.78 -8.65
CA GLN A 468 -17.19 6.83 -9.60
C GLN A 468 -15.74 7.30 -9.41
N PHE A 469 -15.09 6.90 -8.31
CA PHE A 469 -13.74 7.35 -7.95
C PHE A 469 -12.75 6.19 -7.90
N ASN A 470 -12.96 5.12 -8.69
CA ASN A 470 -12.09 3.97 -8.73
C ASN A 470 -10.98 4.10 -9.81
N PRO A 471 -9.72 4.41 -9.46
CA PRO A 471 -8.67 4.64 -10.47
C PRO A 471 -8.34 3.37 -11.26
N VAL A 472 -8.54 2.19 -10.68
CA VAL A 472 -8.24 0.90 -11.31
C VAL A 472 -9.26 0.53 -12.39
N LEU A 473 -10.56 0.82 -12.17
CA LEU A 473 -11.57 0.65 -13.23
C LEU A 473 -11.31 1.56 -14.42
N TYR A 474 -10.96 2.83 -14.18
CA TYR A 474 -10.57 3.76 -15.25
C TYR A 474 -9.34 3.26 -16.03
N CYS A 475 -8.27 2.83 -15.34
CA CYS A 475 -7.07 2.30 -15.98
C CYS A 475 -7.32 1.01 -16.79
N ASN A 476 -8.22 0.14 -16.31
CA ASN A 476 -8.64 -1.05 -17.06
C ASN A 476 -9.51 -0.70 -18.28
N ARG A 477 -10.40 0.30 -18.19
CA ARG A 477 -11.19 0.78 -19.32
C ARG A 477 -10.33 1.50 -20.37
N ALA A 478 -9.35 2.29 -19.94
CA ALA A 478 -8.32 2.87 -20.80
C ALA A 478 -7.53 1.80 -21.58
N ALA A 479 -7.24 0.65 -20.96
CA ALA A 479 -6.60 -0.49 -21.63
C ALA A 479 -7.47 -1.05 -22.77
N CYS A 480 -8.79 -1.16 -22.56
CA CYS A 480 -9.73 -1.55 -23.61
C CYS A 480 -9.78 -0.53 -24.76
N TRP A 481 -9.89 0.78 -24.46
CA TRP A 481 -9.87 1.81 -25.50
C TRP A 481 -8.57 1.81 -26.32
N SER A 482 -7.44 1.60 -25.66
CA SER A 482 -6.12 1.43 -26.27
C SER A 482 -6.10 0.23 -27.24
N LYS A 483 -6.67 -0.92 -26.85
CA LYS A 483 -6.83 -2.09 -27.74
C LYS A 483 -7.78 -1.87 -28.90
N MET A 484 -8.77 -0.99 -28.75
CA MET A 484 -9.70 -0.58 -29.81
C MET A 484 -9.17 0.57 -30.69
N GLY A 485 -7.92 1.01 -30.52
CA GLY A 485 -7.32 2.12 -31.28
C GLY A 485 -7.95 3.50 -30.99
N ARG A 486 -8.72 3.65 -29.90
CA ARG A 486 -9.39 4.90 -29.51
C ARG A 486 -8.55 5.63 -28.46
N TRP A 487 -7.39 6.11 -28.87
CA TRP A 487 -6.35 6.62 -27.99
C TRP A 487 -6.79 7.84 -27.16
N GLU A 488 -7.62 8.73 -27.71
CA GLU A 488 -8.16 9.90 -27.00
C GLU A 488 -8.96 9.48 -25.76
N LYS A 489 -9.87 8.52 -25.91
CA LYS A 489 -10.66 7.97 -24.79
C LYS A 489 -9.79 7.22 -23.77
N SER A 490 -8.68 6.64 -24.22
CA SER A 490 -7.68 6.05 -23.33
C SER A 490 -6.97 7.13 -22.49
N VAL A 491 -6.63 8.26 -23.11
CA VAL A 491 -6.04 9.44 -22.41
C VAL A 491 -7.06 10.08 -21.46
N GLU A 492 -8.33 10.23 -21.84
CA GLU A 492 -9.42 10.71 -20.97
C GLU A 492 -9.57 9.84 -19.71
N ASP A 493 -9.70 8.52 -19.87
CA ASP A 493 -9.82 7.60 -18.73
C ASP A 493 -8.53 7.58 -17.87
N CYS A 494 -7.35 7.69 -18.47
CA CYS A 494 -6.10 7.81 -17.70
C CYS A 494 -6.00 9.15 -16.94
N ASN A 495 -6.51 10.25 -17.49
CA ASN A 495 -6.54 11.54 -16.81
C ASN A 495 -7.43 11.51 -15.57
N GLU A 496 -8.60 10.88 -15.63
CA GLU A 496 -9.45 10.68 -14.45
C GLU A 496 -8.79 9.76 -13.41
N ALA A 497 -8.17 8.65 -13.84
CA ALA A 497 -7.42 7.78 -12.93
C ALA A 497 -6.28 8.54 -12.19
N LEU A 498 -5.57 9.42 -12.89
CA LEU A 498 -4.45 10.21 -12.34
C LEU A 498 -4.93 11.45 -11.54
N ARG A 499 -6.14 11.96 -11.80
CA ARG A 499 -6.80 12.96 -10.95
C ARG A 499 -7.15 12.39 -9.57
N ILE A 500 -7.41 11.08 -9.49
CA ILE A 500 -7.72 10.35 -8.25
C ILE A 500 -6.44 9.84 -7.57
N GLN A 501 -5.48 9.29 -8.33
CA GLN A 501 -4.21 8.79 -7.81
C GLN A 501 -3.04 9.26 -8.69
N PRO A 502 -2.40 10.40 -8.38
CA PRO A 502 -1.36 11.01 -9.23
C PRO A 502 -0.17 10.10 -9.54
N ASN A 503 0.25 9.27 -8.57
CA ASN A 503 1.41 8.39 -8.71
C ASN A 503 1.06 7.01 -9.32
N TYR A 504 -0.10 6.86 -9.96
CA TYR A 504 -0.53 5.55 -10.47
C TYR A 504 0.23 5.15 -11.75
N THR A 505 1.37 4.48 -11.57
CA THR A 505 2.29 4.04 -12.63
C THR A 505 1.62 3.33 -13.81
N LYS A 506 0.63 2.45 -13.57
CA LYS A 506 -0.10 1.78 -14.65
C LYS A 506 -0.94 2.75 -15.51
N ALA A 507 -1.51 3.81 -14.93
CA ALA A 507 -2.23 4.83 -15.68
C ALA A 507 -1.28 5.79 -16.40
N LEU A 508 -0.16 6.19 -15.77
CA LEU A 508 0.90 6.97 -16.43
C LEU A 508 1.43 6.24 -17.67
N LEU A 509 1.77 4.95 -17.57
CA LEU A 509 2.29 4.17 -18.70
C LEU A 509 1.27 3.99 -19.82
N ARG A 510 -0.02 3.83 -19.51
CA ARG A 510 -1.09 3.78 -20.52
C ARG A 510 -1.33 5.15 -21.18
N ARG A 511 -1.22 6.26 -20.43
CA ARG A 511 -1.31 7.61 -20.98
C ARG A 511 -0.13 7.93 -21.89
N ALA A 512 1.10 7.64 -21.47
CA ALA A 512 2.31 7.80 -22.27
C ALA A 512 2.20 7.05 -23.61
N ASN A 513 1.86 5.76 -23.57
CA ASN A 513 1.68 4.94 -24.77
C ASN A 513 0.56 5.46 -25.69
N SER A 514 -0.56 5.94 -25.13
CA SER A 514 -1.65 6.51 -25.93
C SER A 514 -1.29 7.87 -26.53
N ASN A 515 -0.56 8.71 -25.80
CA ASN A 515 0.00 9.97 -26.30
C ASN A 515 1.05 9.75 -27.39
N ALA A 516 1.88 8.70 -27.30
CA ALA A 516 2.81 8.31 -28.36
C ALA A 516 2.08 7.90 -29.65
N LYS A 517 0.93 7.21 -29.55
CA LYS A 517 0.07 6.88 -30.71
C LYS A 517 -0.72 8.05 -31.27
N LEU A 518 -0.78 9.17 -30.55
CA LEU A 518 -1.35 10.45 -31.00
C LEU A 518 -0.27 11.48 -31.37
N GLU A 519 1.00 11.06 -31.47
CA GLU A 519 2.17 11.92 -31.75
C GLU A 519 2.34 13.11 -30.78
N ARG A 520 1.75 13.02 -29.59
CA ARG A 520 1.83 14.04 -28.52
C ARG A 520 3.11 13.87 -27.73
N TRP A 521 4.26 13.90 -28.42
CA TRP A 521 5.58 13.57 -27.87
C TRP A 521 5.94 14.39 -26.64
N ALA A 522 5.60 15.68 -26.61
CA ALA A 522 5.84 16.56 -25.47
C ALA A 522 5.02 16.19 -24.21
N GLU A 523 3.91 15.47 -24.36
CA GLU A 523 3.13 14.95 -23.23
C GLU A 523 3.64 13.57 -22.79
N CYS A 524 3.95 12.73 -23.78
CA CYS A 524 4.55 11.41 -23.60
C CYS A 524 5.86 11.46 -22.82
N VAL A 525 6.78 12.39 -23.15
CA VAL A 525 8.05 12.58 -22.43
C VAL A 525 7.82 12.94 -20.96
N ARG A 526 6.86 13.83 -20.64
CA ARG A 526 6.55 14.20 -19.24
C ARG A 526 6.05 13.00 -18.43
N ASP A 527 5.20 12.16 -19.01
CA ASP A 527 4.69 10.96 -18.36
C ASP A 527 5.82 9.94 -18.10
N TYR A 528 6.70 9.75 -19.08
CA TYR A 528 7.89 8.90 -18.92
C TYR A 528 8.93 9.48 -17.94
N GLU A 529 9.09 10.79 -17.83
CA GLU A 529 9.94 11.44 -16.82
C GLU A 529 9.42 11.26 -15.38
N VAL A 530 8.10 11.20 -15.18
CA VAL A 530 7.51 10.84 -13.89
C VAL A 530 7.72 9.34 -13.61
N LEU A 531 7.42 8.48 -14.59
CA LEU A 531 7.67 7.04 -14.47
C LEU A 531 9.14 6.72 -14.15
N ARG A 532 10.10 7.44 -14.73
CA ARG A 532 11.54 7.26 -14.47
C ARG A 532 11.97 7.66 -13.06
N LYS A 533 11.18 8.49 -12.35
CA LYS A 533 11.39 8.83 -10.93
C LYS A 533 10.83 7.77 -10.00
N GLU A 534 9.63 7.27 -10.29
CA GLU A 534 8.98 6.20 -9.51
C GLU A 534 9.63 4.82 -9.75
N LEU A 535 10.14 4.56 -10.97
CA LEU A 535 10.73 3.30 -11.43
C LEU A 535 12.13 3.53 -12.06
N PRO A 536 13.15 3.93 -11.27
CA PRO A 536 14.47 4.32 -11.80
C PRO A 536 15.29 3.17 -12.40
N GLY A 537 14.90 1.91 -12.15
CA GLY A 537 15.59 0.70 -12.65
C GLY A 537 14.90 -0.01 -13.82
N ASP A 538 13.80 0.51 -14.34
CA ASP A 538 13.01 -0.14 -15.39
C ASP A 538 13.60 0.14 -16.79
N LYS A 539 13.76 -0.92 -17.62
CA LYS A 539 14.29 -0.83 -18.99
C LYS A 539 13.20 -0.37 -19.98
N GLU A 540 11.96 -0.82 -19.84
CA GLU A 540 10.85 -0.44 -20.73
C GLU A 540 10.52 1.05 -20.61
N VAL A 541 10.59 1.58 -19.38
CA VAL A 541 10.44 3.02 -19.10
C VAL A 541 11.60 3.84 -19.68
N ALA A 542 12.82 3.30 -19.70
CA ALA A 542 13.97 3.95 -20.33
C ALA A 542 13.86 3.99 -21.86
N GLU A 543 13.49 2.86 -22.48
CA GLU A 543 13.28 2.73 -23.92
C GLU A 543 12.15 3.65 -24.39
N GLY A 544 11.01 3.63 -23.68
CA GLY A 544 9.88 4.51 -23.96
C GLY A 544 10.23 6.00 -23.85
N LEU A 545 10.96 6.40 -22.80
CA LEU A 545 11.45 7.78 -22.65
C LEU A 545 12.37 8.19 -23.80
N PHE A 546 13.34 7.34 -24.16
CA PHE A 546 14.29 7.61 -25.23
C PHE A 546 13.60 7.74 -26.59
N HIS A 547 12.73 6.80 -26.94
CA HIS A 547 11.95 6.87 -28.18
C HIS A 547 11.05 8.10 -28.23
N ALA A 548 10.40 8.47 -27.12
CA ALA A 548 9.58 9.68 -27.03
C ALA A 548 10.42 10.97 -27.17
N GLN A 549 11.64 11.02 -26.63
CA GLN A 549 12.56 12.14 -26.78
C GLN A 549 13.11 12.25 -28.23
N VAL A 550 13.49 11.12 -28.85
CA VAL A 550 13.90 11.07 -30.26
C VAL A 550 12.78 11.55 -31.19
N ALA A 551 11.55 11.07 -30.98
CA ALA A 551 10.40 11.47 -31.77
C ALA A 551 10.00 12.94 -31.53
N LEU A 552 10.13 13.46 -30.30
CA LEU A 552 9.95 14.89 -30.01
C LEU A 552 10.92 15.76 -30.80
N LYS A 553 12.20 15.38 -30.87
CA LYS A 553 13.22 16.11 -31.67
C LYS A 553 12.93 16.05 -33.16
N MET A 554 12.61 14.87 -33.70
CA MET A 554 12.17 14.71 -35.09
C MET A 554 10.96 15.61 -35.41
N SER A 555 9.96 15.67 -34.53
CA SER A 555 8.77 16.53 -34.71
C SER A 555 9.04 18.05 -34.69
N ARG A 556 10.25 18.46 -34.30
CA ARG A 556 10.72 19.86 -34.33
C ARG A 556 11.60 20.18 -35.54
N GLY A 557 11.91 19.19 -36.38
CA GLY A 557 12.88 19.33 -37.47
C GLY A 557 14.34 19.33 -36.99
N GLU A 558 14.63 18.86 -35.77
CA GLU A 558 16.02 18.62 -35.33
C GLU A 558 16.55 17.35 -36.03
N GLU A 559 17.72 17.39 -36.67
CA GLU A 559 18.32 16.21 -37.30
C GLU A 559 18.69 15.14 -36.26
N VAL A 560 17.86 14.09 -36.16
CA VAL A 560 18.15 12.91 -35.34
C VAL A 560 18.65 11.76 -36.21
N SER A 561 19.88 11.90 -36.70
CA SER A 561 20.59 10.78 -37.31
C SER A 561 21.10 9.81 -36.23
N ASN A 562 20.88 8.51 -36.43
CA ASN A 562 21.58 7.40 -35.77
C ASN A 562 21.55 7.30 -34.23
N LEU A 563 20.60 7.95 -33.54
CA LEU A 563 20.38 7.76 -32.10
C LEU A 563 19.80 6.36 -31.79
N LYS A 564 20.67 5.36 -31.64
CA LYS A 564 20.36 4.06 -31.03
C LYS A 564 20.07 4.21 -29.53
N PHE A 565 19.19 3.38 -28.99
CA PHE A 565 19.09 3.16 -27.55
C PHE A 565 20.25 2.29 -27.09
N GLY A 566 21.18 2.85 -26.30
CA GLY A 566 22.15 2.06 -25.56
C GLY A 566 21.46 1.31 -24.41
N GLY A 567 21.95 0.13 -24.04
CA GLY A 567 21.31 -0.68 -22.99
C GLY A 567 21.68 -2.16 -23.05
N GLU A 568 22.26 -2.60 -24.16
CA GLU A 568 23.04 -3.82 -24.32
C GLU A 568 24.42 -3.46 -24.88
N VAL A 569 25.44 -4.26 -24.52
CA VAL A 569 26.82 -4.00 -24.92
C VAL A 569 27.09 -4.73 -26.24
N GLU A 570 27.12 -4.00 -27.37
CA GLU A 570 27.29 -4.60 -28.70
C GLU A 570 28.69 -5.21 -28.84
N ALA A 571 28.75 -6.52 -29.13
CA ALA A 571 30.00 -7.20 -29.44
C ALA A 571 30.46 -6.84 -30.87
N VAL A 572 31.72 -6.41 -30.98
CA VAL A 572 32.32 -5.96 -32.25
C VAL A 572 33.40 -6.94 -32.68
N SER A 573 33.20 -7.59 -33.83
CA SER A 573 34.08 -8.64 -34.35
C SER A 573 34.99 -8.18 -35.50
N SER A 574 34.54 -7.25 -36.35
CA SER A 574 35.30 -6.75 -37.50
C SER A 574 35.74 -5.28 -37.37
N LEU A 575 36.78 -4.90 -38.12
CA LEU A 575 37.28 -3.53 -38.17
C LEU A 575 36.28 -2.57 -38.84
N GLU A 576 35.53 -3.04 -39.83
CA GLU A 576 34.48 -2.29 -40.51
C GLU A 576 33.31 -2.02 -39.56
N GLN A 577 32.87 -3.03 -38.81
CA GLN A 577 31.85 -2.88 -37.76
C GLN A 577 32.32 -1.92 -36.67
N PHE A 578 33.59 -1.98 -36.27
CA PHE A 578 34.19 -1.04 -35.32
C PHE A 578 34.15 0.40 -35.84
N GLN A 579 34.65 0.64 -37.05
CA GLN A 579 34.69 1.97 -37.66
C GLN A 579 33.29 2.55 -37.84
N ALA A 580 32.33 1.75 -38.31
CA ALA A 580 30.92 2.15 -38.41
C ALA A 580 30.32 2.52 -37.04
N ALA A 581 30.59 1.72 -35.99
CA ALA A 581 30.02 1.95 -34.66
C ALA A 581 30.62 3.13 -33.89
N ILE A 582 31.87 3.52 -34.17
CA ILE A 582 32.46 4.77 -33.64
C ILE A 582 32.11 6.00 -34.49
N SER A 583 31.83 5.83 -35.79
CA SER A 583 31.44 6.95 -36.67
C SER A 583 30.00 7.42 -36.47
N LEU A 584 29.19 6.70 -35.68
CA LEU A 584 27.85 7.16 -35.31
C LEU A 584 27.93 8.47 -34.51
N PRO A 585 27.06 9.46 -34.78
CA PRO A 585 26.89 10.62 -33.92
C PRO A 585 26.39 10.20 -32.53
N GLY A 586 26.85 10.88 -31.50
CA GLY A 586 26.65 10.50 -30.11
C GLY A 586 27.96 10.09 -29.43
N VAL A 587 27.86 9.20 -28.43
CA VAL A 587 28.99 8.79 -27.57
C VAL A 587 29.11 7.27 -27.59
N SER A 588 30.28 6.77 -28.01
CA SER A 588 30.58 5.33 -28.05
C SER A 588 31.68 4.99 -27.04
N VAL A 589 31.36 4.14 -26.07
CA VAL A 589 32.24 3.67 -24.99
C VAL A 589 32.74 2.27 -25.35
N VAL A 590 33.98 2.18 -25.82
CA VAL A 590 34.61 0.93 -26.26
C VAL A 590 35.36 0.28 -25.10
N TYR A 591 35.00 -0.97 -24.80
CA TYR A 591 35.65 -1.84 -23.82
C TYR A 591 36.48 -2.91 -24.54
N PHE A 592 37.80 -2.81 -24.41
CA PHE A 592 38.75 -3.82 -24.90
C PHE A 592 39.07 -4.83 -23.79
N MET A 593 38.81 -6.11 -24.05
CA MET A 593 39.04 -7.21 -23.11
C MET A 593 39.74 -8.40 -23.76
N ALA A 594 40.29 -9.29 -22.92
CA ALA A 594 40.72 -10.62 -23.34
C ALA A 594 40.14 -11.67 -22.38
N PRO A 595 39.55 -12.79 -22.88
CA PRO A 595 39.09 -13.88 -22.05
C PRO A 595 40.28 -14.50 -21.30
N GLY A 596 40.13 -14.68 -19.98
CA GLY A 596 41.18 -15.17 -19.08
C GLY A 596 41.83 -14.11 -18.18
N ASN A 597 41.65 -12.80 -18.46
CA ASN A 597 42.15 -11.75 -17.57
C ASN A 597 41.19 -11.48 -16.40
N ALA A 598 41.66 -11.66 -15.17
CA ALA A 598 40.87 -11.49 -13.94
C ALA A 598 40.25 -10.08 -13.79
N GLN A 599 40.96 -9.02 -14.18
CA GLN A 599 40.42 -7.65 -14.12
C GLN A 599 39.30 -7.44 -15.14
N CYS A 600 39.39 -8.04 -16.34
CA CYS A 600 38.28 -8.05 -17.30
C CYS A 600 37.05 -8.76 -16.73
N THR A 601 37.23 -9.92 -16.08
CA THR A 601 36.13 -10.64 -15.42
C THR A 601 35.48 -9.81 -14.30
N GLN A 602 36.29 -9.10 -13.50
CA GLN A 602 35.79 -8.27 -12.39
C GLN A 602 35.04 -7.02 -12.86
N ILE A 603 35.47 -6.38 -13.97
CA ILE A 603 34.88 -5.12 -14.42
C ILE A 603 33.69 -5.30 -15.37
N SER A 604 33.59 -6.43 -16.10
CA SER A 604 32.53 -6.61 -17.11
C SER A 604 31.09 -6.42 -16.56
N PRO A 605 30.69 -7.00 -15.41
CA PRO A 605 29.35 -6.78 -14.85
C PRO A 605 29.07 -5.32 -14.48
N PHE A 606 30.12 -4.53 -14.20
CA PHE A 606 30.01 -3.09 -13.94
C PHE A 606 29.83 -2.30 -15.24
N VAL A 607 30.42 -2.74 -16.35
CA VAL A 607 30.14 -2.20 -17.70
C VAL A 607 28.68 -2.43 -18.07
N ASP A 608 28.16 -3.65 -17.86
CA ASP A 608 26.75 -4.00 -18.13
C ASP A 608 25.79 -3.17 -17.25
N THR A 609 26.16 -2.94 -15.98
CA THR A 609 25.44 -2.05 -15.04
C THR A 609 25.47 -0.58 -15.48
N LEU A 610 26.56 -0.11 -16.07
CA LEU A 610 26.65 1.26 -16.61
C LEU A 610 25.90 1.41 -17.94
N CYS A 611 25.85 0.36 -18.76
CA CYS A 611 25.09 0.35 -20.01
C CYS A 611 23.59 0.55 -19.75
N THR A 612 23.03 -0.18 -18.78
CA THR A 612 21.62 0.01 -18.35
C THR A 612 21.36 1.34 -17.63
N ARG A 613 22.39 1.96 -17.03
CA ARG A 613 22.30 3.28 -16.35
C ARG A 613 22.38 4.46 -17.32
N TYR A 614 23.17 4.34 -18.39
CA TYR A 614 23.45 5.41 -19.36
C TYR A 614 23.06 5.01 -20.80
N PRO A 615 21.74 4.86 -21.09
CA PRO A 615 21.25 4.46 -22.41
C PRO A 615 21.48 5.51 -23.52
N SER A 616 22.00 6.70 -23.19
CA SER A 616 22.42 7.73 -24.15
C SER A 616 23.77 7.43 -24.82
N ALA A 617 24.48 6.37 -24.41
CA ALA A 617 25.78 6.01 -24.96
C ALA A 617 25.80 4.56 -25.49
N ASN A 618 26.44 4.36 -26.63
CA ASN A 618 26.66 3.04 -27.22
C ASN A 618 27.83 2.36 -26.50
N PHE A 619 27.57 1.28 -25.76
CA PHE A 619 28.64 0.47 -25.18
C PHE A 619 29.04 -0.61 -26.17
N LEU A 620 30.32 -0.64 -26.54
CA LEU A 620 30.90 -1.56 -27.52
C LEU A 620 31.93 -2.46 -26.83
N LYS A 621 31.96 -3.75 -27.15
CA LYS A 621 32.88 -4.74 -26.55
C LYS A 621 33.73 -5.40 -27.63
N VAL A 622 35.04 -5.22 -27.53
CA VAL A 622 36.03 -5.79 -28.45
C VAL A 622 36.82 -6.86 -27.71
N ASN A 623 36.78 -8.10 -28.21
CA ASN A 623 37.67 -9.15 -27.74
C ASN A 623 39.00 -9.08 -28.50
N VAL A 624 40.08 -8.74 -27.80
CA VAL A 624 41.42 -8.56 -28.38
C VAL A 624 41.96 -9.86 -29.00
N ASN A 625 41.56 -11.03 -28.47
CA ASN A 625 42.01 -12.33 -28.94
C ASN A 625 41.30 -12.79 -30.23
N GLU A 626 40.11 -12.26 -30.51
CA GLU A 626 39.36 -12.55 -31.74
C GLU A 626 39.63 -11.45 -32.79
N SER A 627 39.45 -10.19 -32.41
CA SER A 627 39.51 -9.03 -33.28
C SER A 627 40.87 -8.33 -33.27
N HIS A 628 41.95 -9.10 -33.47
CA HIS A 628 43.34 -8.62 -33.49
C HIS A 628 43.56 -7.37 -34.39
N ALA A 629 42.84 -7.27 -35.51
CA ALA A 629 42.91 -6.13 -36.42
C ALA A 629 42.47 -4.81 -35.75
N VAL A 630 41.40 -4.84 -34.93
CA VAL A 630 40.89 -3.68 -34.19
C VAL A 630 41.88 -3.28 -33.10
N ALA A 631 42.36 -4.25 -32.32
CA ALA A 631 43.34 -4.01 -31.27
C ALA A 631 44.67 -3.42 -31.81
N LYS A 632 45.11 -3.86 -32.99
CA LYS A 632 46.30 -3.33 -33.67
C LYS A 632 46.07 -1.91 -34.21
N ALA A 633 44.93 -1.64 -34.84
CA ALA A 633 44.58 -0.30 -35.33
C ALA A 633 44.51 0.72 -34.18
N GLU A 634 43.98 0.32 -33.02
CA GLU A 634 43.87 1.14 -31.82
C GLU A 634 45.09 1.06 -30.87
N ASN A 635 46.16 0.35 -31.26
CA ASN A 635 47.41 0.16 -30.49
C ASN A 635 47.18 -0.29 -29.03
N VAL A 636 46.15 -1.12 -28.79
CA VAL A 636 45.79 -1.62 -27.45
C VAL A 636 46.71 -2.78 -27.07
N ARG A 637 47.56 -2.56 -26.06
CA ARG A 637 48.54 -3.55 -25.57
C ARG A 637 48.27 -4.09 -24.16
N ILE A 638 47.35 -3.46 -23.43
CA ILE A 638 46.99 -3.78 -22.05
C ILE A 638 45.46 -3.88 -21.98
N VAL A 639 44.95 -4.82 -21.20
CA VAL A 639 43.50 -4.99 -20.95
C VAL A 639 43.25 -5.19 -19.44
N PRO A 640 42.11 -4.72 -18.89
CA PRO A 640 41.04 -3.99 -19.56
C PRO A 640 41.44 -2.54 -19.93
N THR A 641 41.13 -2.14 -21.17
CA THR A 641 41.30 -0.76 -21.65
C THR A 641 39.96 -0.23 -22.17
N PHE A 642 39.67 1.03 -21.85
CA PHE A 642 38.44 1.71 -22.27
C PHE A 642 38.78 2.96 -23.09
N LYS A 643 38.06 3.16 -24.19
CA LYS A 643 38.16 4.36 -25.02
C LYS A 643 36.77 4.96 -25.22
N ILE A 644 36.66 6.28 -25.11
CA ILE A 644 35.41 7.02 -25.35
C ILE A 644 35.57 7.84 -26.61
N TYR A 645 34.63 7.66 -27.55
CA TYR A 645 34.52 8.43 -28.78
C TYR A 645 33.29 9.33 -28.70
N LYS A 646 33.38 10.54 -29.27
CA LYS A 646 32.25 11.45 -29.49
C LYS A 646 32.28 11.88 -30.94
N ASN A 647 31.23 11.55 -31.70
CA ASN A 647 31.11 11.79 -33.15
C ASN A 647 32.39 11.37 -33.93
N GLY A 648 32.76 10.08 -33.90
CA GLY A 648 33.98 9.57 -34.54
C GLY A 648 35.31 9.92 -33.86
N THR A 649 35.36 10.96 -33.03
CA THR A 649 36.62 11.45 -32.43
C THR A 649 36.87 10.83 -31.06
N ARG A 650 38.03 10.19 -30.85
CA ARG A 650 38.45 9.68 -29.53
C ARG A 650 38.70 10.84 -28.55
N VAL A 651 37.85 10.98 -27.54
CA VAL A 651 37.93 12.04 -26.51
C VAL A 651 38.59 11.59 -25.20
N LYS A 652 38.59 10.29 -24.90
CA LYS A 652 39.23 9.75 -23.68
C LYS A 652 39.77 8.33 -23.89
N GLU A 653 40.86 8.03 -23.21
CA GLU A 653 41.42 6.68 -23.07
C GLU A 653 41.76 6.41 -21.60
N MET A 654 41.53 5.18 -21.14
CA MET A 654 41.67 4.74 -19.75
C MET A 654 42.17 3.29 -19.73
N ILE A 655 43.35 3.05 -19.15
CA ILE A 655 43.95 1.71 -19.00
C ILE A 655 43.74 1.27 -17.55
N CYS A 656 43.19 0.07 -17.33
CA CYS A 656 42.88 -0.50 -16.01
C CYS A 656 42.21 0.48 -15.01
N PRO A 657 41.14 1.22 -15.40
CA PRO A 657 40.52 2.20 -14.52
C PRO A 657 39.81 1.56 -13.32
N SER A 658 39.78 2.28 -12.20
CA SER A 658 38.85 1.96 -11.11
C SER A 658 37.41 2.26 -11.51
N GLN A 659 36.45 1.54 -10.91
CA GLN A 659 35.03 1.67 -11.21
C GLN A 659 34.53 3.14 -11.09
N GLN A 660 35.01 3.87 -10.08
CA GLN A 660 34.65 5.27 -9.85
C GLN A 660 35.15 6.20 -10.97
N ILE A 661 36.39 6.02 -11.45
CA ILE A 661 36.97 6.83 -12.53
C ILE A 661 36.27 6.52 -13.86
N PHE A 662 35.91 5.26 -14.09
CA PHE A 662 35.17 4.84 -15.28
C PHE A 662 33.75 5.43 -15.29
N GLU A 663 32.97 5.29 -14.19
CA GLU A 663 31.63 5.87 -14.10
C GLU A 663 31.64 7.40 -14.22
N TYR A 664 32.57 8.10 -13.54
CA TYR A 664 32.71 9.55 -13.68
C TYR A 664 32.98 9.97 -15.14
N SER A 665 33.87 9.25 -15.83
CA SER A 665 34.22 9.55 -17.22
C SER A 665 33.05 9.31 -18.17
N VAL A 666 32.35 8.17 -18.04
CA VAL A 666 31.11 7.89 -18.79
C VAL A 666 30.09 9.00 -18.54
N ARG A 667 29.78 9.31 -17.28
CA ARG A 667 28.82 10.35 -16.90
C ARG A 667 29.17 11.73 -17.45
N HIS A 668 30.45 12.10 -17.49
CA HIS A 668 30.88 13.40 -18.01
C HIS A 668 30.67 13.54 -19.53
N TYR A 669 30.94 12.48 -20.31
CA TYR A 669 30.84 12.57 -21.78
C TYR A 669 29.44 12.23 -22.34
N SER A 670 28.65 11.43 -21.61
CA SER A 670 27.30 10.97 -21.97
C SER A 670 26.14 11.88 -21.51
N LEU A 671 26.48 13.05 -20.95
CA LEU A 671 25.62 14.21 -20.73
C LEU A 671 25.92 15.31 -21.77
#